data_AF-A0A2J7PY64-F1
#
_entry.id   AF-A0A2J7PY64-F1
#
_cell.length_a   1.000
_cell.length_b   1.000
_cell.length_c   1.000
_cell.angle_alpha   90.00
_cell.angle_beta   90.00
_cell.angle_gamma   90.00
#
_symmetry.space_group_name_H-M   'P 1'
#
loop_
_entity.id
_entity.type
_entity.pdbx_description
1 polymer ?
#
loop_
_entity_poly.entity_id
_entity_poly.type
_entity_poly.pdbx_seq_one_letter_code
_entity_poly.pdbx_strand_id
1 'polypeptide(L)'
;MEAQVCCYFISLLVFLLQWVIPGISQVSWTPIYVDGNSQVDLWTQEAKGCRCPFDSSRQDCACCVRDGGCHCGRDSPNRCSQCGLEQHCSNMCNITIDSRNLVARSGKTFGQIKSPSLEGPGFCWYLLQPDTGQRVEIQVYRLVSVGRFNGSSCEGGFLQLVDGAEPRPRPGDSQICGSNERYAPPVVLFADRGSATLLFHIAESTLRSQFLAYFSFTPSSSVQGVGFQARGGRRIEHTECDWLYQDFSCREPGSCVLASPGYPGLYPPNRQCKYLIATSSIHTQVHIIFTALLLPYNHCGTDYIAIYQGSTPSSQLLTTLCANRKTQLQYSGPNLLLEFSSGPPVPPYDYNGFLASLEFVEKSLSTESSNVLPVKTTDPGVMMDGTSAPRHATSKAGCEVLYSGNDTRSGHFNSRSLSWKPSCSMTFLGRPTDIVHVSLFNYMLRAPSCQSVVEIYDGPAEEGVKPSKRICSPLTKHARDPSGRFLEQQTFVSSDNILMLVLRRLGPPTSSTESDTEFLNGAFLFHDEHVDGTLQPDTLCDVDYYGLSSPLEGQISNPGTQHLFWNIEGALRCSQRFIPAANQSVTITVSTLARLSPDPHCHTQCGDGGCHCVANLLPLSQMDHLLLVTDSGQAVSCLCGDFQQQWLPVSLRSWSPLKVVYSVAHYSWNMKGFVFKAAYTFNNDAACGHTTITHPAGNFRTTLEIPN
;
A
#
# COMPACT_ATOMS: atom_id res chain seq x y z
N MET A 1 50.54 -38.46 5.74
CA MET A 1 51.73 -39.07 5.12
C MET A 1 51.28 -39.66 3.81
N GLU A 2 51.84 -39.16 2.72
CA GLU A 2 51.85 -39.68 1.34
C GLU A 2 50.52 -40.14 0.69
N ALA A 3 50.25 -39.96 -0.59
CA ALA A 3 50.78 -39.17 -1.69
C ALA A 3 49.96 -39.59 -2.93
N GLN A 4 49.72 -38.66 -3.86
CA GLN A 4 49.60 -38.89 -5.31
C GLN A 4 48.37 -39.70 -5.79
N VAL A 5 47.73 -39.42 -6.92
CA VAL A 5 48.24 -39.32 -8.30
C VAL A 5 47.17 -38.56 -9.13
N CYS A 6 47.46 -37.35 -9.62
CA CYS A 6 47.65 -37.00 -11.04
C CYS A 6 46.71 -37.70 -12.07
N CYS A 7 45.80 -37.03 -12.78
CA CYS A 7 45.97 -36.09 -13.91
C CYS A 7 45.66 -36.74 -15.29
N TYR A 8 44.97 -35.97 -16.15
CA TYR A 8 44.75 -36.11 -17.62
C TYR A 8 43.74 -37.16 -18.16
N PHE A 9 42.73 -36.74 -18.93
CA PHE A 9 42.84 -36.53 -20.40
C PHE A 9 41.55 -35.95 -21.03
N ILE A 10 41.76 -35.34 -22.19
CA ILE A 10 40.89 -34.55 -23.08
C ILE A 10 40.16 -35.43 -24.12
N SER A 11 38.91 -35.11 -24.46
CA SER A 11 38.37 -35.10 -25.85
C SER A 11 36.89 -34.63 -25.88
N LEU A 12 36.42 -33.59 -26.59
CA LEU A 12 36.37 -33.20 -28.02
C LEU A 12 35.02 -33.57 -28.70
N LEU A 13 34.15 -32.58 -28.97
CA LEU A 13 33.07 -32.57 -30.01
C LEU A 13 32.52 -31.12 -30.14
N VAL A 14 32.90 -30.32 -31.14
CA VAL A 14 32.34 -30.16 -32.52
C VAL A 14 31.06 -29.28 -32.60
N PHE A 15 31.29 -28.03 -33.02
CA PHE A 15 30.59 -27.15 -34.00
C PHE A 15 29.06 -26.88 -34.03
N LEU A 16 28.77 -25.56 -33.94
CA LEU A 16 27.92 -24.66 -34.78
C LEU A 16 26.45 -24.34 -34.44
N LEU A 17 26.25 -23.03 -34.20
CA LEU A 17 25.19 -22.11 -34.70
C LEU A 17 23.74 -22.49 -34.30
N GLN A 18 22.97 -21.71 -33.54
CA GLN A 18 22.48 -20.36 -33.85
C GLN A 18 21.60 -19.85 -32.68
N TRP A 19 21.77 -18.57 -32.32
CA TRP A 19 20.71 -17.60 -32.00
C TRP A 19 19.61 -17.99 -31.00
N VAL A 20 19.79 -17.59 -29.73
CA VAL A 20 18.70 -17.06 -28.90
C VAL A 20 19.22 -15.80 -28.19
N ILE A 21 18.50 -14.71 -28.45
CA ILE A 21 18.66 -13.36 -27.91
C ILE A 21 18.74 -13.43 -26.37
N PRO A 22 19.67 -12.73 -25.67
CA PRO A 22 19.56 -12.62 -24.23
C PRO A 22 18.33 -11.77 -23.94
N GLY A 23 17.38 -12.39 -23.22
CA GLY A 23 16.21 -11.74 -22.70
C GLY A 23 16.60 -10.42 -22.05
N ILE A 24 15.93 -9.36 -22.49
CA ILE A 24 15.89 -8.08 -21.79
C ILE A 24 15.34 -8.42 -20.41
N SER A 25 16.23 -8.51 -19.42
CA SER A 25 15.85 -8.59 -18.02
C SER A 25 15.02 -7.35 -17.74
N GLN A 26 13.73 -7.58 -17.52
CA GLN A 26 12.80 -6.61 -16.95
C GLN A 26 13.52 -5.95 -15.76
N VAL A 27 13.63 -4.61 -15.80
CA VAL A 27 14.26 -3.83 -14.75
C VAL A 27 13.43 -4.06 -13.49
N SER A 28 13.94 -4.94 -12.63
CA SER A 28 13.42 -5.16 -11.29
C SER A 28 13.53 -3.87 -10.51
N TRP A 29 12.37 -3.35 -10.12
CA TRP A 29 12.16 -2.31 -9.12
C TRP A 29 13.20 -2.35 -8.00
N THR A 30 14.06 -1.33 -7.93
CA THR A 30 14.97 -1.14 -6.80
C THR A 30 14.39 -0.08 -5.85
N PRO A 31 13.98 -0.45 -4.62
CA PRO A 31 13.86 0.51 -3.53
C PRO A 31 15.26 0.96 -3.09
N ILE A 32 15.42 2.25 -2.80
CA ILE A 32 16.71 2.84 -2.39
C ILE A 32 16.69 3.02 -0.87
N TYR A 33 17.66 2.41 -0.18
CA TYR A 33 17.94 2.57 1.24
C TYR A 33 19.43 2.82 1.45
N VAL A 34 19.80 3.93 2.12
CA VAL A 34 21.02 4.03 2.91
C VAL A 34 20.78 5.01 4.08
N ASP A 35 20.65 4.46 5.28
CA ASP A 35 20.72 5.05 6.63
C ASP A 35 19.79 6.23 7.01
N GLY A 36 19.35 6.18 8.28
CA GLY A 36 18.21 6.93 8.84
C GLY A 36 18.25 8.47 8.87
N ASN A 37 19.20 9.14 8.21
CA ASN A 37 19.29 10.61 8.22
C ASN A 37 19.58 11.29 6.87
N SER A 38 19.73 10.57 5.75
CA SER A 38 19.95 11.23 4.44
C SER A 38 19.45 10.38 3.27
N GLN A 39 18.44 10.87 2.55
CA GLN A 39 17.93 10.21 1.35
C GLN A 39 18.96 10.30 0.22
N VAL A 40 19.60 9.19 -0.09
CA VAL A 40 20.42 9.00 -1.27
C VAL A 40 19.46 8.68 -2.44
N ASP A 41 19.47 9.47 -3.51
CA ASP A 41 18.55 9.32 -4.66
C ASP A 41 19.01 8.26 -5.69
N LEU A 42 18.21 7.97 -6.73
CA LEU A 42 18.50 6.95 -7.76
C LEU A 42 19.90 7.06 -8.39
N TRP A 43 20.45 8.27 -8.40
CA TRP A 43 21.73 8.58 -9.04
C TRP A 43 22.87 8.71 -8.05
N THR A 44 22.55 8.80 -6.75
CA THR A 44 23.53 8.84 -5.66
C THR A 44 23.65 7.42 -5.09
N GLN A 45 24.86 6.88 -4.92
CA GLN A 45 25.02 5.52 -4.36
C GLN A 45 25.37 5.52 -2.88
N GLU A 46 26.07 6.56 -2.42
CA GLU A 46 26.53 6.67 -1.03
C GLU A 46 26.37 8.10 -0.52
N ALA A 47 25.87 8.25 0.72
CA ALA A 47 25.69 9.56 1.35
C ALA A 47 27.02 10.28 1.66
N LYS A 48 28.10 9.51 1.85
CA LYS A 48 29.45 10.01 2.18
C LYS A 48 30.34 10.19 0.93
N GLY A 49 29.78 9.95 -0.26
CA GLY A 49 30.51 9.88 -1.53
C GLY A 49 31.16 8.53 -1.75
N CYS A 50 31.56 8.27 -2.99
CA CYS A 50 32.28 7.08 -3.40
C CYS A 50 33.41 7.47 -4.38
N ARG A 51 34.14 6.49 -4.92
CA ARG A 51 35.35 6.75 -5.71
C ARG A 51 35.02 7.52 -6.99
N CYS A 52 35.66 8.68 -7.17
CA CYS A 52 35.40 9.53 -8.34
C CYS A 52 35.82 8.83 -9.65
N PRO A 53 34.96 8.82 -10.69
CA PRO A 53 35.32 8.23 -11.98
C PRO A 53 36.53 8.91 -12.66
N PHE A 54 36.74 10.19 -12.37
CA PHE A 54 37.79 11.03 -12.94
C PHE A 54 39.03 11.18 -12.06
N ASP A 55 38.97 10.79 -10.78
CA ASP A 55 40.10 10.86 -9.86
C ASP A 55 40.05 9.70 -8.85
N SER A 56 40.87 8.69 -9.11
CA SER A 56 40.94 7.49 -8.29
C SER A 56 41.36 7.71 -6.83
N SER A 57 41.95 8.87 -6.51
CA SER A 57 42.43 9.21 -5.16
C SER A 57 41.33 9.82 -4.28
N ARG A 58 40.23 10.28 -4.88
CA ARG A 58 39.09 10.90 -4.20
C ARG A 58 37.95 9.91 -4.00
N GLN A 59 37.34 9.96 -2.81
CA GLN A 59 36.22 9.11 -2.40
C GLN A 59 34.98 9.93 -1.98
N ASP A 60 34.98 11.24 -2.21
CA ASP A 60 33.91 12.15 -1.81
C ASP A 60 32.89 12.43 -2.95
N CYS A 61 32.93 11.65 -4.03
CA CYS A 61 32.06 11.85 -5.18
C CYS A 61 30.66 11.30 -4.95
N ALA A 62 29.62 12.13 -5.02
CA ALA A 62 28.24 11.67 -4.84
C ALA A 62 27.68 10.83 -6.02
N CYS A 63 28.21 11.00 -7.24
CA CYS A 63 27.77 10.28 -8.44
C CYS A 63 28.76 9.18 -8.86
N CYS A 64 28.55 7.95 -8.39
CA CYS A 64 29.38 6.80 -8.81
C CYS A 64 28.63 5.85 -9.75
N VAL A 65 27.36 6.17 -10.06
CA VAL A 65 26.55 5.43 -11.04
C VAL A 65 27.12 5.67 -12.43
N ARG A 66 27.83 4.67 -12.97
CA ARG A 66 28.45 4.73 -14.30
C ARG A 66 27.43 4.87 -15.42
N ASP A 67 26.25 4.26 -15.26
CA ASP A 67 25.20 4.23 -16.27
C ASP A 67 24.03 5.15 -15.88
N GLY A 68 24.16 6.42 -16.24
CA GLY A 68 23.06 7.39 -16.23
C GLY A 68 23.11 8.47 -15.15
N GLY A 69 24.05 8.41 -14.21
CA GLY A 69 24.25 9.44 -13.17
C GLY A 69 25.35 10.44 -13.53
N CYS A 70 25.10 11.74 -13.33
CA CYS A 70 26.01 12.83 -13.62
C CYS A 70 26.19 13.80 -12.45
N HIS A 71 27.44 14.24 -12.25
CA HIS A 71 27.82 15.19 -11.21
C HIS A 71 27.22 16.58 -11.42
N CYS A 72 26.76 17.19 -10.33
CA CYS A 72 26.10 18.49 -10.30
C CYS A 72 27.06 19.70 -10.40
N GLY A 73 28.17 19.56 -11.12
CA GLY A 73 29.17 20.63 -11.30
C GLY A 73 29.91 21.05 -10.02
N ARG A 74 30.63 22.18 -10.10
CA ARG A 74 31.46 22.71 -8.98
C ARG A 74 30.63 23.30 -7.84
N ASP A 75 29.41 23.73 -8.12
CA ASP A 75 28.53 24.41 -7.15
C ASP A 75 27.80 23.42 -6.22
N SER A 76 27.77 22.13 -6.56
CA SER A 76 27.16 21.08 -5.75
C SER A 76 27.92 19.75 -5.93
N PRO A 77 29.22 19.68 -5.55
CA PRO A 77 30.08 18.53 -5.84
C PRO A 77 29.62 17.24 -5.16
N ASN A 78 28.88 17.38 -4.05
CA ASN A 78 28.36 16.29 -3.24
C ASN A 78 26.92 15.89 -3.60
N ARG A 79 26.43 16.26 -4.79
CA ARG A 79 25.07 15.89 -5.26
C ARG A 79 25.13 15.12 -6.56
N CYS A 80 24.12 14.26 -6.75
CA CYS A 80 23.89 13.58 -8.01
C CYS A 80 22.54 13.86 -8.67
N SER A 81 22.55 13.70 -9.98
CA SER A 81 21.38 13.81 -10.84
C SER A 81 21.47 12.85 -12.01
N GLN A 82 20.36 12.70 -12.72
CA GLN A 82 20.37 12.03 -14.01
C GLN A 82 21.16 12.85 -15.04
N CYS A 83 21.99 12.19 -15.82
CA CYS A 83 22.64 12.82 -16.98
C CYS A 83 21.58 13.38 -17.95
N GLY A 84 21.71 14.66 -18.32
CA GLY A 84 20.69 15.47 -18.99
C GLY A 84 20.03 16.50 -18.07
N LEU A 85 20.13 16.33 -16.75
CA LEU A 85 19.50 17.21 -15.75
C LEU A 85 20.50 17.79 -14.73
N GLU A 86 21.80 17.60 -14.94
CA GLU A 86 22.88 18.01 -14.03
C GLU A 86 22.94 19.51 -13.71
N GLN A 87 22.45 20.34 -14.62
CA GLN A 87 22.36 21.78 -14.42
C GLN A 87 21.26 22.22 -13.43
N HIS A 88 20.35 21.31 -13.06
CA HIS A 88 19.18 21.59 -12.21
C HIS A 88 19.25 20.95 -10.81
N CYS A 89 20.43 20.50 -10.38
CA CYS A 89 20.60 19.79 -9.11
C CYS A 89 20.28 20.61 -7.85
N SER A 90 20.48 21.92 -7.89
CA SER A 90 20.24 22.83 -6.77
C SER A 90 18.78 23.29 -6.73
N ASN A 91 18.18 23.53 -7.90
CA ASN A 91 16.82 24.00 -8.05
C ASN A 91 16.21 23.48 -9.36
N MET A 92 15.28 22.54 -9.23
CA MET A 92 14.55 21.95 -10.34
C MET A 92 13.18 22.65 -10.46
N CYS A 93 13.18 23.88 -10.97
CA CYS A 93 11.97 24.70 -11.15
C CYS A 93 12.04 25.41 -12.50
N ASN A 94 10.92 25.45 -13.22
CA ASN A 94 10.80 26.04 -14.56
C ASN A 94 11.77 25.40 -15.55
N ILE A 95 11.73 24.07 -15.61
CA ILE A 95 12.67 23.27 -16.40
C ILE A 95 11.95 22.51 -17.51
N THR A 96 12.73 22.11 -18.51
CA THR A 96 12.27 21.22 -19.58
C THR A 96 13.02 19.90 -19.51
N ILE A 97 12.27 18.80 -19.53
CA ILE A 97 12.76 17.43 -19.53
C ILE A 97 12.44 16.86 -20.91
N ASP A 98 13.47 16.78 -21.76
CA ASP A 98 13.36 16.26 -23.12
C ASP A 98 13.81 14.80 -23.18
N SER A 99 12.93 13.93 -23.68
CA SER A 99 13.18 12.48 -23.76
C SER A 99 14.41 12.13 -24.60
N ARG A 100 14.62 12.80 -25.75
CA ARG A 100 15.75 12.51 -26.64
C ARG A 100 17.07 12.87 -25.98
N ASN A 101 17.13 14.04 -25.33
CA ASN A 101 18.32 14.48 -24.59
C ASN A 101 18.61 13.53 -23.42
N LEU A 102 17.57 13.19 -22.65
CA LEU A 102 17.68 12.33 -21.48
C LEU A 102 18.21 10.94 -21.86
N VAL A 103 17.69 10.34 -22.93
CA VAL A 103 18.15 9.04 -23.44
C VAL A 103 19.57 9.16 -23.99
N ALA A 104 19.89 10.21 -24.75
CA ALA A 104 21.23 10.40 -25.30
C ALA A 104 22.31 10.54 -24.22
N ARG A 105 21.98 11.14 -23.07
CA ARG A 105 22.95 11.36 -21.98
C ARG A 105 22.94 10.30 -20.89
N SER A 106 21.77 9.77 -20.53
CA SER A 106 21.63 8.81 -19.42
C SER A 106 21.36 7.37 -19.87
N GLY A 107 20.96 7.16 -21.12
CA GLY A 107 20.48 5.86 -21.60
C GLY A 107 19.15 5.43 -20.98
N LYS A 108 18.44 6.31 -20.27
CA LYS A 108 17.17 6.02 -19.59
C LYS A 108 16.05 6.94 -20.07
N THR A 109 14.82 6.42 -20.09
CA THR A 109 13.58 7.15 -20.42
C THR A 109 12.78 7.57 -19.19
N PHE A 110 13.29 7.32 -17.99
CA PHE A 110 12.62 7.62 -16.72
C PHE A 110 13.57 8.32 -15.76
N GLY A 111 13.03 9.01 -14.76
CA GLY A 111 13.80 9.78 -13.80
C GLY A 111 12.98 10.27 -12.62
N GLN A 112 13.62 11.06 -11.75
CA GLN A 112 13.01 11.64 -10.55
C GLN A 112 12.83 13.15 -10.70
N ILE A 113 11.68 13.67 -10.27
CA ILE A 113 11.45 15.11 -10.08
C ILE A 113 11.75 15.48 -8.62
N LYS A 114 12.81 16.26 -8.42
CA LYS A 114 13.21 16.79 -7.11
C LYS A 114 12.71 18.22 -6.98
N SER A 115 11.46 18.40 -6.56
CA SER A 115 10.91 19.74 -6.40
C SER A 115 11.74 20.56 -5.39
N PRO A 116 12.01 21.85 -5.63
CA PRO A 116 12.58 22.70 -4.59
C PRO A 116 11.63 22.86 -3.41
N SER A 117 12.18 23.24 -2.27
CA SER A 117 11.40 23.70 -1.13
C SER A 117 10.91 25.13 -1.42
N LEU A 118 9.66 25.27 -1.85
CA LEU A 118 9.05 26.57 -2.10
C LEU A 118 8.49 27.19 -0.82
N GLU A 119 8.78 28.47 -0.62
CA GLU A 119 8.06 29.32 0.35
C GLU A 119 6.88 29.96 -0.39
N GLY A 120 5.68 29.80 0.16
CA GLY A 120 4.45 30.27 -0.49
C GLY A 120 4.17 31.76 -0.20
N PRO A 121 3.53 32.50 -1.14
CA PRO A 121 3.01 32.04 -2.44
C PRO A 121 4.11 31.87 -3.49
N GLY A 122 4.03 30.81 -4.29
CA GLY A 122 5.06 30.44 -5.26
C GLY A 122 4.55 29.52 -6.37
N PHE A 123 5.31 29.46 -7.47
CA PHE A 123 4.93 28.68 -8.66
C PHE A 123 6.15 28.11 -9.37
N CYS A 124 6.09 26.83 -9.73
CA CYS A 124 7.06 26.14 -10.56
C CYS A 124 6.35 25.28 -11.61
N TRP A 125 6.98 25.11 -12.77
CA TRP A 125 6.51 24.17 -13.79
C TRP A 125 7.62 23.27 -14.33
N TYR A 126 7.23 22.13 -14.88
CA TYR A 126 8.11 21.14 -15.50
C TYR A 126 7.52 20.74 -16.84
N LEU A 127 8.16 21.12 -17.95
CA LEU A 127 7.75 20.74 -19.30
C LEU A 127 8.35 19.38 -19.65
N LEU A 128 7.52 18.41 -19.98
CA LEU A 128 7.90 17.05 -20.35
C LEU A 128 7.69 16.90 -21.86
N GLN A 129 8.76 16.64 -22.60
CA GLN A 129 8.73 16.48 -24.06
C GLN A 129 9.02 15.02 -24.44
N PRO A 130 7.97 14.20 -24.69
CA PRO A 130 8.14 12.83 -25.16
C PRO A 130 8.64 12.80 -26.62
N ASP A 131 9.33 11.72 -26.99
CA ASP A 131 9.64 11.44 -28.40
C ASP A 131 8.42 10.89 -29.15
N THR A 132 8.51 10.78 -30.47
CA THR A 132 7.42 10.28 -31.32
C THR A 132 6.95 8.90 -30.87
N GLY A 133 5.65 8.81 -30.58
CA GLY A 133 5.05 7.57 -30.10
C GLY A 133 5.39 7.24 -28.64
N GLN A 134 5.77 8.21 -27.81
CA GLN A 134 5.86 8.07 -26.35
C GLN A 134 4.74 8.84 -25.64
N ARG A 135 4.34 8.36 -24.45
CA ARG A 135 3.45 9.05 -23.51
C ARG A 135 4.24 9.52 -22.29
N VAL A 136 3.73 10.55 -21.63
CA VAL A 136 4.26 11.04 -20.35
C VAL A 136 3.50 10.37 -19.22
N GLU A 137 4.23 9.81 -18.24
CA GLU A 137 3.67 9.29 -17.00
C GLU A 137 4.40 9.93 -15.81
N ILE A 138 3.63 10.35 -14.80
CA ILE A 138 4.12 10.94 -13.55
C ILE A 138 3.55 10.15 -12.37
N GLN A 139 4.43 9.68 -11.50
CA GLN A 139 4.09 8.96 -10.29
C GLN A 139 4.37 9.84 -9.08
N VAL A 140 3.33 10.28 -8.39
CA VAL A 140 3.45 11.14 -7.21
C VAL A 140 3.41 10.27 -5.96
N TYR A 141 4.47 10.34 -5.16
CA TYR A 141 4.62 9.55 -3.93
C TYR A 141 4.39 10.38 -2.67
N ARG A 142 4.62 11.69 -2.73
CA ARG A 142 4.52 12.56 -1.55
C ARG A 142 4.15 14.00 -1.90
N LEU A 143 3.33 14.62 -1.06
CA LEU A 143 3.09 16.05 -1.02
C LEU A 143 3.40 16.58 0.38
N VAL A 144 3.95 17.79 0.47
CA VAL A 144 4.19 18.50 1.73
C VAL A 144 3.76 19.95 1.53
N SER A 145 2.79 20.40 2.31
CA SER A 145 2.17 21.74 2.26
C SER A 145 1.68 22.16 0.87
N VAL A 146 1.19 21.23 0.05
CA VAL A 146 0.72 21.52 -1.32
C VAL A 146 -0.79 21.71 -1.30
N GLY A 147 -1.27 22.75 -0.61
CA GLY A 147 -2.71 23.01 -0.48
C GLY A 147 -3.50 21.90 0.21
N ARG A 148 -4.83 21.99 0.11
CA ARG A 148 -5.78 21.10 0.80
C ARG A 148 -7.02 20.85 -0.04
N PHE A 149 -7.61 19.67 0.11
CA PHE A 149 -8.85 19.32 -0.56
C PHE A 149 -10.06 19.70 0.29
N ASN A 150 -10.95 20.58 -0.20
CA ASN A 150 -12.15 21.02 0.53
C ASN A 150 -13.42 20.20 0.18
N GLY A 151 -13.26 19.03 -0.43
CA GLY A 151 -14.37 18.16 -0.84
C GLY A 151 -14.85 18.36 -2.29
N SER A 152 -14.45 19.45 -2.95
CA SER A 152 -14.76 19.72 -4.37
C SER A 152 -13.54 20.13 -5.20
N SER A 153 -12.60 20.86 -4.62
CA SER A 153 -11.40 21.34 -5.31
C SER A 153 -10.23 21.54 -4.35
N CYS A 154 -9.04 21.74 -4.92
CA CYS A 154 -7.83 22.06 -4.18
C CYS A 154 -7.74 23.56 -3.85
N GLU A 155 -7.66 23.88 -2.57
CA GLU A 155 -7.50 25.23 -2.04
C GLU A 155 -6.08 25.44 -1.51
N GLY A 156 -5.55 26.66 -1.61
CA GLY A 156 -4.22 27.01 -1.09
C GLY A 156 -3.03 26.53 -1.93
N GLY A 157 -3.20 25.51 -2.77
CA GLY A 157 -2.16 25.02 -3.69
C GLY A 157 -2.54 23.70 -4.35
N PHE A 158 -1.84 23.34 -5.42
CA PHE A 158 -2.07 22.10 -6.17
C PHE A 158 -0.87 21.68 -7.01
N LEU A 159 -0.85 20.39 -7.33
CA LEU A 159 -0.06 19.78 -8.38
C LEU A 159 -1.00 19.34 -9.51
N GLN A 160 -0.72 19.72 -10.75
CA GLN A 160 -1.59 19.45 -11.91
C GLN A 160 -0.76 19.10 -13.14
N LEU A 161 -1.12 18.04 -13.86
CA LEU A 161 -0.52 17.72 -15.16
C LEU A 161 -1.46 18.21 -16.27
N VAL A 162 -0.98 19.12 -17.13
CA VAL A 162 -1.75 19.69 -18.25
C VAL A 162 -1.13 19.31 -19.60
N ASP A 163 -1.98 19.12 -20.61
CA ASP A 163 -1.52 18.84 -21.98
C ASP A 163 -0.96 20.11 -22.66
N GLY A 164 0.21 19.96 -23.29
CA GLY A 164 0.88 21.02 -24.07
C GLY A 164 1.99 21.73 -23.29
N ALA A 165 2.61 22.69 -23.98
CA ALA A 165 3.77 23.43 -23.50
C ALA A 165 3.44 24.69 -22.70
N GLU A 166 2.17 25.10 -22.65
CA GLU A 166 1.78 26.31 -21.91
C GLU A 166 1.63 26.00 -20.42
N PRO A 167 2.36 26.70 -19.52
CA PRO A 167 2.28 26.49 -18.09
C PRO A 167 1.07 27.23 -17.49
N ARG A 168 -0.14 26.95 -17.98
CA ARG A 168 -1.38 27.58 -17.52
C ARG A 168 -2.32 26.52 -16.95
N PRO A 169 -2.92 26.77 -15.76
CA PRO A 169 -3.95 25.90 -15.23
C PRO A 169 -5.12 25.85 -16.21
N ARG A 170 -5.58 24.64 -16.54
CA ARG A 170 -6.80 24.44 -17.32
C ARG A 170 -7.91 23.97 -16.40
N PRO A 171 -9.10 24.61 -16.43
CA PRO A 171 -10.27 24.10 -15.73
C PRO A 171 -10.64 22.72 -16.27
N GLY A 172 -10.80 21.73 -15.39
CA GLY A 172 -11.19 20.36 -15.75
C GLY A 172 -10.05 19.33 -15.68
N ASP A 173 -8.78 19.76 -15.73
CA ASP A 173 -7.64 18.84 -15.62
C ASP A 173 -7.40 18.40 -14.16
N SER A 174 -6.95 17.16 -13.98
CA SER A 174 -6.69 16.49 -12.70
C SER A 174 -5.77 17.31 -11.76
N GLN A 175 -6.31 17.81 -10.64
CA GLN A 175 -5.54 18.47 -9.57
C GLN A 175 -5.37 17.53 -8.36
N ILE A 176 -4.19 17.58 -7.74
CA ILE A 176 -3.88 16.87 -6.50
C ILE A 176 -3.32 17.88 -5.50
N CYS A 177 -3.77 17.82 -4.26
CA CYS A 177 -3.31 18.68 -3.16
C CYS A 177 -3.20 17.87 -1.88
N GLY A 178 -2.42 18.37 -0.92
CA GLY A 178 -2.10 17.62 0.28
C GLY A 178 -1.16 18.33 1.23
N SER A 179 -1.53 18.36 2.52
CA SER A 179 -0.74 19.01 3.56
C SER A 179 0.52 18.23 3.95
N ASN A 180 0.47 16.89 3.94
CA ASN A 180 1.63 16.01 4.14
C ASN A 180 1.32 14.58 3.67
N GLU A 181 0.74 14.44 2.48
CA GLU A 181 0.23 13.16 1.97
C GLU A 181 1.37 12.24 1.53
N ARG A 182 1.19 10.94 1.78
CA ARG A 182 2.08 9.86 1.34
C ARG A 182 1.24 8.82 0.61
N TYR A 183 1.56 8.59 -0.66
CA TYR A 183 0.85 7.64 -1.51
C TYR A 183 1.62 6.33 -1.59
N ALA A 184 0.97 5.22 -1.25
CA ALA A 184 1.51 3.88 -1.39
C ALA A 184 0.34 2.92 -1.67
N PRO A 185 0.05 2.61 -2.94
CA PRO A 185 0.81 2.92 -4.18
C PRO A 185 0.70 4.40 -4.64
N PRO A 186 1.59 4.88 -5.54
CA PRO A 186 1.62 6.30 -5.95
C PRO A 186 0.37 6.71 -6.74
N VAL A 187 0.11 8.02 -6.78
CA VAL A 187 -0.86 8.59 -7.73
C VAL A 187 -0.22 8.67 -9.10
N VAL A 188 -0.85 8.05 -10.10
CA VAL A 188 -0.35 8.03 -11.47
C VAL A 188 -1.12 9.05 -12.31
N LEU A 189 -0.40 10.06 -12.80
CA LEU A 189 -0.87 11.00 -13.81
C LEU A 189 -0.24 10.66 -15.15
N PHE A 190 -0.96 10.87 -16.25
CA PHE A 190 -0.42 10.64 -17.58
C PHE A 190 -0.97 11.64 -18.59
N ALA A 191 -0.22 11.80 -19.68
CA ALA A 191 -0.59 12.62 -20.83
C ALA A 191 -0.17 11.92 -22.12
N ASP A 192 -1.08 11.92 -23.10
CA ASP A 192 -0.96 11.14 -24.34
C ASP A 192 -0.95 11.99 -25.61
N ARG A 193 -1.17 13.31 -25.49
CA ARG A 193 -1.26 14.25 -26.61
C ARG A 193 0.07 14.95 -26.90
N GLY A 194 1.19 14.25 -26.68
CA GLY A 194 2.53 14.79 -26.86
C GLY A 194 3.08 15.45 -25.59
N SER A 195 3.67 16.64 -25.74
CA SER A 195 4.26 17.38 -24.60
C SER A 195 3.23 17.67 -23.52
N ALA A 196 3.65 17.59 -22.26
CA ALA A 196 2.81 17.87 -21.09
C ALA A 196 3.56 18.73 -20.08
N THR A 197 2.84 19.55 -19.32
CA THR A 197 3.44 20.41 -18.30
C THR A 197 2.91 20.04 -16.91
N LEU A 198 3.80 19.69 -15.99
CA LEU A 198 3.46 19.53 -14.58
C LEU A 198 3.55 20.88 -13.88
N LEU A 199 2.44 21.36 -13.32
CA LEU A 199 2.31 22.61 -12.61
C LEU A 199 2.35 22.36 -11.11
N PHE A 200 3.22 23.08 -10.41
CA PHE A 200 3.31 23.11 -8.96
C PHE A 200 3.02 24.53 -8.47
N HIS A 201 1.84 24.75 -7.93
CA HIS A 201 1.32 26.07 -7.57
C HIS A 201 0.96 26.13 -6.10
N ILE A 202 1.45 27.16 -5.39
CA ILE A 202 1.17 27.44 -3.99
C ILE A 202 0.62 28.86 -3.89
N ALA A 203 -0.64 29.00 -3.48
CA ALA A 203 -1.31 30.27 -3.29
C ALA A 203 -1.25 30.76 -1.83
N GLU A 204 -1.08 29.85 -0.87
CA GLU A 204 -1.07 30.15 0.56
C GLU A 204 0.35 30.42 1.10
N SER A 205 0.47 31.14 2.21
CA SER A 205 1.77 31.37 2.84
C SER A 205 2.23 30.10 3.55
N THR A 206 3.33 29.51 3.07
CA THR A 206 3.90 28.26 3.60
C THR A 206 5.40 28.42 3.77
N LEU A 207 5.96 27.86 4.84
CA LEU A 207 7.42 27.89 5.08
C LEU A 207 8.17 26.87 4.20
N ARG A 208 7.49 25.76 3.85
CA ARG A 208 8.05 24.70 3.02
C ARG A 208 6.97 23.92 2.30
N SER A 209 6.96 24.06 0.99
CA SER A 209 6.13 23.30 0.06
C SER A 209 7.00 22.48 -0.90
N GLN A 210 6.74 21.18 -1.00
CA GLN A 210 7.51 20.26 -1.84
C GLN A 210 6.70 19.01 -2.20
N PHE A 211 7.11 18.30 -3.25
CA PHE A 211 6.58 17.01 -3.63
C PHE A 211 7.70 16.03 -4.01
N LEU A 212 7.38 14.73 -3.98
CA LEU A 212 8.23 13.68 -4.52
C LEU A 212 7.47 12.99 -5.65
N ALA A 213 8.01 13.07 -6.86
CA ALA A 213 7.46 12.36 -8.00
C ALA A 213 8.56 11.75 -8.88
N TYR A 214 8.19 10.73 -9.63
CA TYR A 214 8.99 10.14 -10.71
C TYR A 214 8.29 10.37 -12.04
N PHE A 215 9.06 10.48 -13.10
CA PHE A 215 8.54 10.61 -14.46
C PHE A 215 9.04 9.47 -15.35
N SER A 216 8.28 9.12 -16.36
CA SER A 216 8.73 8.23 -17.42
C SER A 216 8.15 8.62 -18.79
N PHE A 217 8.95 8.40 -19.83
CA PHE A 217 8.53 8.45 -21.22
C PHE A 217 8.34 7.02 -21.71
N THR A 218 7.09 6.56 -21.72
CA THR A 218 6.76 5.17 -22.06
C THR A 218 6.35 5.10 -23.53
N PRO A 219 6.88 4.16 -24.34
CA PRO A 219 6.40 4.00 -25.71
C PRO A 219 4.90 3.66 -25.73
N SER A 220 4.15 4.32 -26.60
CA SER A 220 2.72 4.12 -26.86
C SER A 220 2.38 2.69 -27.28
N SER A 221 3.33 1.97 -27.87
CA SER A 221 3.24 0.56 -28.26
C SER A 221 3.76 -0.41 -27.19
N SER A 222 4.36 0.09 -26.10
CA SER A 222 5.05 -0.75 -25.12
C SER A 222 4.08 -1.37 -24.11
N VAL A 223 4.15 -2.69 -24.03
CA VAL A 223 3.62 -3.55 -22.96
C VAL A 223 4.61 -3.58 -21.77
N GLN A 224 5.37 -2.50 -21.53
CA GLN A 224 6.39 -2.40 -20.46
C GLN A 224 6.34 -1.03 -19.74
N GLY A 225 5.16 -0.41 -19.70
CA GLY A 225 4.89 0.73 -18.82
C GLY A 225 4.81 0.33 -17.35
N VAL A 226 4.89 1.31 -16.46
CA VAL A 226 5.02 1.13 -15.00
C VAL A 226 3.64 0.97 -14.31
N GLY A 227 2.55 1.20 -15.05
CA GLY A 227 1.17 0.82 -14.69
C GLY A 227 0.70 -0.49 -15.34
N PHE A 228 -0.43 -1.02 -14.86
CA PHE A 228 -1.04 -2.26 -15.31
C PHE A 228 -1.38 -2.21 -16.80
N GLN A 229 -1.09 -3.33 -17.47
CA GLN A 229 -1.12 -3.44 -18.92
C GLN A 229 -2.39 -4.17 -19.33
N ALA A 230 -3.33 -3.42 -19.91
CA ALA A 230 -4.43 -4.01 -20.64
C ALA A 230 -3.89 -4.98 -21.71
N ARG A 231 -4.48 -6.18 -21.81
CA ARG A 231 -4.07 -7.25 -22.74
C ARG A 231 -5.20 -7.54 -23.72
N GLY A 232 -4.86 -7.85 -24.97
CA GLY A 232 -5.80 -8.30 -26.00
C GLY A 232 -6.74 -7.22 -26.59
N GLY A 233 -6.72 -6.00 -26.05
CA GLY A 233 -7.40 -4.83 -26.61
C GLY A 233 -6.46 -3.91 -27.41
N ARG A 234 -7.03 -3.03 -28.23
CA ARG A 234 -6.33 -1.93 -28.91
C ARG A 234 -6.78 -0.59 -28.34
N ARG A 235 -5.83 0.28 -28.03
CA ARG A 235 -6.10 1.65 -27.60
C ARG A 235 -6.71 2.48 -28.75
N ILE A 236 -7.66 3.37 -28.44
CA ILE A 236 -8.22 4.33 -29.40
C ILE A 236 -7.32 5.57 -29.47
N GLU A 237 -6.85 5.92 -30.67
CA GLU A 237 -6.03 7.10 -30.90
C GLU A 237 -6.79 8.40 -30.56
N HIS A 238 -6.06 9.43 -30.13
CA HIS A 238 -6.60 10.74 -29.72
C HIS A 238 -7.52 10.74 -28.49
N THR A 239 -7.66 9.59 -27.82
CA THR A 239 -8.35 9.46 -26.53
C THR A 239 -7.32 9.28 -25.40
N GLU A 240 -7.68 9.74 -24.20
CA GLU A 240 -6.79 9.67 -23.04
C GLU A 240 -6.66 8.24 -22.50
N CYS A 241 -7.74 7.47 -22.51
CA CYS A 241 -7.77 6.15 -21.88
C CYS A 241 -8.80 5.19 -22.50
N ASP A 242 -9.27 5.43 -23.74
CA ASP A 242 -10.27 4.55 -24.35
C ASP A 242 -9.64 3.35 -25.06
N TRP A 243 -10.34 2.21 -25.00
CA TRP A 243 -9.90 0.93 -25.53
C TRP A 243 -11.00 0.23 -26.32
N LEU A 244 -10.59 -0.57 -27.32
CA LEU A 244 -11.42 -1.47 -28.10
C LEU A 244 -10.95 -2.91 -27.88
N TYR A 245 -11.86 -3.77 -27.45
CA TYR A 245 -11.67 -5.21 -27.34
C TYR A 245 -12.54 -5.89 -28.38
N GLN A 246 -11.97 -6.84 -29.09
CA GLN A 246 -12.68 -7.62 -30.11
C GLN A 246 -12.53 -9.09 -29.78
N ASP A 247 -13.64 -9.83 -29.87
CA ASP A 247 -13.69 -11.26 -29.57
C ASP A 247 -12.60 -12.11 -30.25
N PHE A 248 -12.27 -11.83 -31.52
CA PHE A 248 -11.20 -12.54 -32.24
C PHE A 248 -9.80 -12.32 -31.66
N SER A 249 -9.58 -11.22 -30.93
CA SER A 249 -8.33 -10.92 -30.23
C SER A 249 -8.26 -11.56 -28.83
N CYS A 250 -9.38 -12.16 -28.38
CA CYS A 250 -9.59 -12.64 -27.01
C CYS A 250 -9.86 -14.15 -26.93
N ARG A 251 -9.25 -14.95 -27.82
CA ARG A 251 -9.58 -16.38 -28.01
C ARG A 251 -9.18 -17.30 -26.85
N GLU A 252 -8.15 -16.95 -26.09
CA GLU A 252 -7.67 -17.76 -24.97
C GLU A 252 -8.16 -17.18 -23.63
N PRO A 253 -8.52 -18.00 -22.62
CA PRO A 253 -8.85 -17.50 -21.29
C PRO A 253 -7.73 -16.64 -20.71
N GLY A 254 -8.05 -15.43 -20.25
CA GLY A 254 -7.05 -14.47 -19.74
C GLY A 254 -6.25 -13.72 -20.81
N SER A 255 -6.53 -13.92 -22.11
CA SER A 255 -5.92 -13.14 -23.20
C SER A 255 -6.39 -11.69 -23.22
N CYS A 256 -7.60 -11.43 -22.74
CA CYS A 256 -8.16 -10.09 -22.65
C CYS A 256 -8.37 -9.65 -21.21
N VAL A 257 -7.65 -8.60 -20.82
CA VAL A 257 -7.68 -8.03 -19.48
C VAL A 257 -7.72 -6.52 -19.60
N LEU A 258 -8.65 -5.89 -18.88
CA LEU A 258 -8.84 -4.45 -18.82
C LEU A 258 -8.72 -3.98 -17.37
N ALA A 259 -8.25 -2.75 -17.18
CA ALA A 259 -8.11 -2.16 -15.85
C ALA A 259 -8.35 -0.66 -15.93
N SER A 260 -8.68 -0.06 -14.79
CA SER A 260 -8.70 1.39 -14.66
C SER A 260 -7.31 1.97 -14.96
N PRO A 261 -7.22 3.20 -15.49
CA PRO A 261 -5.94 3.83 -15.73
C PRO A 261 -5.13 3.95 -14.43
N GLY A 262 -3.85 3.63 -14.48
CA GLY A 262 -2.95 3.75 -13.32
C GLY A 262 -2.99 2.60 -12.32
N TYR A 263 -3.89 1.60 -12.45
CA TYR A 263 -3.89 0.38 -11.62
C TYR A 263 -2.49 -0.27 -11.64
N PRO A 264 -1.96 -0.86 -10.55
CA PRO A 264 -2.53 -0.96 -9.20
C PRO A 264 -2.36 0.31 -8.35
N GLY A 265 -1.82 1.40 -8.92
CA GLY A 265 -1.79 2.72 -8.29
C GLY A 265 -3.15 3.41 -8.25
N LEU A 266 -3.19 4.59 -7.62
CA LEU A 266 -4.37 5.45 -7.63
C LEU A 266 -4.62 5.93 -9.07
N TYR A 267 -5.86 5.75 -9.53
CA TYR A 267 -6.27 6.25 -10.84
C TYR A 267 -6.28 7.79 -10.87
N PRO A 268 -6.03 8.41 -12.04
CA PRO A 268 -6.09 9.86 -12.14
C PRO A 268 -7.50 10.38 -11.87
N PRO A 269 -7.65 11.51 -11.16
CA PRO A 269 -8.94 12.06 -10.82
C PRO A 269 -9.60 12.75 -12.03
N ASN A 270 -10.93 12.87 -12.02
CA ASN A 270 -11.75 13.51 -13.04
C ASN A 270 -11.55 12.94 -14.46
N ARG A 271 -11.46 11.62 -14.58
CA ARG A 271 -11.26 10.92 -15.85
C ARG A 271 -12.50 10.10 -16.21
N GLN A 272 -12.78 10.06 -17.52
CA GLN A 272 -13.78 9.17 -18.10
C GLN A 272 -13.11 8.32 -19.17
N CYS A 273 -13.14 7.00 -18.98
CA CYS A 273 -12.49 6.04 -19.86
C CYS A 273 -13.50 5.03 -20.37
N LYS A 274 -13.49 4.81 -21.69
CA LYS A 274 -14.44 3.95 -22.38
C LYS A 274 -13.77 2.71 -22.93
N TYR A 275 -14.30 1.55 -22.55
CA TYR A 275 -13.83 0.24 -23.01
C TYR A 275 -14.95 -0.37 -23.86
N LEU A 276 -14.81 -0.24 -25.18
CA LEU A 276 -15.75 -0.81 -26.14
C LEU A 276 -15.42 -2.29 -26.34
N ILE A 277 -16.37 -3.15 -26.01
CA ILE A 277 -16.27 -4.61 -26.17
C ILE A 277 -17.15 -5.01 -27.35
N ALA A 278 -16.52 -5.25 -28.49
CA ALA A 278 -17.20 -5.62 -29.72
C ALA A 278 -17.12 -7.14 -29.95
N THR A 279 -18.27 -7.74 -30.22
CA THR A 279 -18.40 -9.16 -30.60
C THR A 279 -18.85 -9.28 -32.05
N SER A 280 -18.44 -10.36 -32.69
CA SER A 280 -18.79 -10.68 -34.08
C SER A 280 -20.24 -11.17 -34.23
N SER A 281 -20.92 -11.54 -33.13
CA SER A 281 -22.26 -12.11 -33.15
C SER A 281 -23.08 -11.72 -31.92
N ILE A 282 -24.39 -11.49 -32.12
CA ILE A 282 -25.36 -11.31 -31.02
C ILE A 282 -25.50 -12.57 -30.15
N HIS A 283 -25.10 -13.74 -30.66
CA HIS A 283 -25.13 -15.01 -29.96
C HIS A 283 -23.89 -15.26 -29.10
N THR A 284 -22.88 -14.38 -29.17
CA THR A 284 -21.71 -14.43 -28.29
C THR A 284 -22.07 -13.81 -26.95
N GLN A 285 -21.84 -14.56 -25.88
CA GLN A 285 -21.93 -14.06 -24.52
C GLN A 285 -20.57 -13.56 -24.05
N VAL A 286 -20.59 -12.37 -23.46
CA VAL A 286 -19.42 -11.72 -22.87
C VAL A 286 -19.49 -11.89 -21.37
N HIS A 287 -18.48 -12.53 -20.80
CA HIS A 287 -18.27 -12.64 -19.36
C HIS A 287 -17.23 -11.60 -18.95
N ILE A 288 -17.60 -10.74 -18.00
CA ILE A 288 -16.73 -9.71 -17.43
C ILE A 288 -16.47 -10.09 -15.98
N ILE A 289 -15.23 -10.46 -15.67
CA ILE A 289 -14.85 -10.99 -14.35
C ILE A 289 -13.96 -9.96 -13.64
N PHE A 290 -14.49 -9.28 -12.62
CA PHE A 290 -13.72 -8.31 -11.84
C PHE A 290 -12.89 -9.01 -10.76
N THR A 291 -11.59 -9.14 -11.00
CA THR A 291 -10.64 -9.77 -10.06
C THR A 291 -10.17 -8.80 -8.97
N ALA A 292 -10.14 -7.50 -9.29
CA ALA A 292 -10.02 -6.41 -8.33
C ALA A 292 -11.02 -5.29 -8.65
N LEU A 293 -11.66 -4.74 -7.62
CA LEU A 293 -12.49 -3.56 -7.69
C LEU A 293 -12.39 -2.86 -6.34
N LEU A 294 -11.89 -1.63 -6.34
CA LEU A 294 -11.75 -0.80 -5.15
C LEU A 294 -11.87 0.66 -5.58
N LEU A 295 -13.08 1.19 -5.43
CA LEU A 295 -13.47 2.59 -5.62
C LEU A 295 -13.89 3.17 -4.26
N PRO A 296 -13.83 4.50 -4.06
CA PRO A 296 -14.21 5.12 -2.80
C PRO A 296 -15.71 4.90 -2.48
N TYR A 297 -15.97 4.32 -1.31
CA TYR A 297 -17.29 3.81 -0.90
C TYR A 297 -18.41 4.88 -0.92
N ASN A 298 -18.12 6.09 -0.42
CA ASN A 298 -19.11 7.18 -0.31
C ASN A 298 -19.17 8.10 -1.55
N HIS A 299 -18.49 7.74 -2.64
CA HIS A 299 -18.33 8.58 -3.82
C HIS A 299 -18.88 7.94 -5.11
N CYS A 300 -19.85 7.04 -4.99
CA CYS A 300 -20.48 6.34 -6.13
C CYS A 300 -21.12 7.28 -7.18
N GLY A 301 -21.36 8.55 -6.86
CA GLY A 301 -21.86 9.55 -7.82
C GLY A 301 -20.79 10.12 -8.75
N THR A 302 -19.51 9.99 -8.37
CA THR A 302 -18.37 10.49 -9.15
C THR A 302 -17.47 9.36 -9.64
N ASP A 303 -17.30 8.34 -8.80
CA ASP A 303 -16.40 7.20 -8.99
C ASP A 303 -17.22 5.92 -9.17
N TYR A 304 -17.34 5.47 -10.42
CA TYR A 304 -18.18 4.33 -10.76
C TYR A 304 -17.74 3.64 -12.06
N ILE A 305 -18.25 2.43 -12.27
CA ILE A 305 -18.18 1.70 -13.53
C ILE A 305 -19.61 1.49 -14.02
N ALA A 306 -19.96 2.03 -15.18
CA ALA A 306 -21.26 1.83 -15.81
C ALA A 306 -21.10 0.90 -17.02
N ILE A 307 -22.03 -0.04 -17.18
CA ILE A 307 -22.01 -0.99 -18.30
C ILE A 307 -23.29 -0.81 -19.11
N TYR A 308 -23.15 -0.64 -20.43
CA TYR A 308 -24.23 -0.36 -21.36
C TYR A 308 -24.35 -1.44 -22.43
N GLN A 309 -25.60 -1.74 -22.81
CA GLN A 309 -25.96 -2.64 -23.90
C GLN A 309 -25.88 -1.91 -25.26
N GLY A 310 -24.65 -1.59 -25.69
CA GLY A 310 -24.39 -0.93 -26.96
C GLY A 310 -23.00 -0.29 -27.00
N SER A 311 -22.75 0.56 -28.00
CA SER A 311 -21.43 1.18 -28.22
C SER A 311 -21.29 2.59 -27.63
N THR A 312 -22.35 3.13 -27.03
CA THR A 312 -22.40 4.54 -26.58
C THR A 312 -22.99 4.66 -25.17
N PRO A 313 -22.65 5.72 -24.40
CA PRO A 313 -23.27 5.98 -23.09
C PRO A 313 -24.78 6.30 -23.17
N SER A 314 -25.29 6.59 -24.37
CA SER A 314 -26.73 6.75 -24.64
C SER A 314 -27.47 5.42 -24.81
N SER A 315 -26.74 4.30 -24.87
CA SER A 315 -27.33 2.96 -24.94
C SER A 315 -27.97 2.57 -23.60
N GLN A 316 -28.72 1.47 -23.57
CA GLN A 316 -29.39 1.03 -22.33
C GLN A 316 -28.35 0.71 -21.23
N LEU A 317 -28.46 1.39 -20.08
CA LEU A 317 -27.66 1.08 -18.89
C LEU A 317 -28.08 -0.29 -18.33
N LEU A 318 -27.13 -1.21 -18.22
CA LEU A 318 -27.34 -2.55 -17.67
C LEU A 318 -27.10 -2.57 -16.17
N THR A 319 -25.97 -2.00 -15.72
CA THR A 319 -25.60 -1.94 -14.31
C THR A 319 -24.57 -0.86 -14.04
N THR A 320 -24.48 -0.47 -12.77
CA THR A 320 -23.45 0.43 -12.26
C THR A 320 -22.78 -0.23 -11.05
N LEU A 321 -21.46 -0.27 -11.04
CA LEU A 321 -20.63 -0.76 -9.94
C LEU A 321 -19.92 0.40 -9.26
N CYS A 322 -19.83 0.34 -7.93
CA CYS A 322 -19.00 1.23 -7.12
C CYS A 322 -18.47 0.48 -5.89
N ALA A 323 -17.68 1.15 -5.05
CA ALA A 323 -17.04 0.58 -3.87
C ALA A 323 -16.11 -0.61 -4.19
N ASN A 324 -16.23 -1.72 -3.45
CA ASN A 324 -15.29 -2.84 -3.46
C ASN A 324 -15.90 -4.20 -3.86
N ARG A 325 -17.12 -4.20 -4.39
CA ARG A 325 -17.87 -5.45 -4.63
C ARG A 325 -17.38 -6.17 -5.88
N LYS A 326 -16.46 -7.12 -5.70
CA LYS A 326 -16.07 -8.06 -6.77
C LYS A 326 -17.30 -8.78 -7.31
N THR A 327 -17.41 -8.86 -8.63
CA THR A 327 -18.57 -9.45 -9.31
C THR A 327 -18.16 -10.07 -10.64
N GLN A 328 -18.97 -11.00 -11.12
CA GLN A 328 -18.91 -11.54 -12.47
C GLN A 328 -20.22 -11.21 -13.17
N LEU A 329 -20.12 -10.59 -14.34
CA LEU A 329 -21.27 -10.16 -15.11
C LEU A 329 -21.28 -10.87 -16.46
N GLN A 330 -22.48 -11.20 -16.93
CA GLN A 330 -22.69 -11.94 -18.16
C GLN A 330 -23.77 -11.24 -18.99
N TYR A 331 -23.39 -10.80 -20.18
CA TYR A 331 -24.29 -10.11 -21.10
C TYR A 331 -24.15 -10.67 -22.52
N SER A 332 -25.18 -10.50 -23.35
CA SER A 332 -25.13 -10.92 -24.75
C SER A 332 -24.66 -9.76 -25.63
N GLY A 333 -23.99 -10.06 -26.74
CA GLY A 333 -23.53 -9.06 -27.73
C GLY A 333 -24.67 -8.32 -28.46
N PRO A 334 -24.39 -7.61 -29.57
CA PRO A 334 -23.12 -7.58 -30.30
C PRO A 334 -22.07 -6.62 -29.72
N ASN A 335 -22.48 -5.53 -29.05
CA ASN A 335 -21.54 -4.55 -28.48
C ASN A 335 -21.93 -4.22 -27.04
N LEU A 336 -20.92 -4.13 -26.16
CA LEU A 336 -21.05 -3.62 -24.81
C LEU A 336 -20.07 -2.46 -24.63
N LEU A 337 -20.48 -1.47 -23.84
CA LEU A 337 -19.61 -0.37 -23.45
C LEU A 337 -19.46 -0.41 -21.94
N LEU A 338 -18.23 -0.51 -21.46
CA LEU A 338 -17.89 -0.24 -20.07
C LEU A 338 -17.32 1.17 -19.98
N GLU A 339 -17.92 2.01 -19.15
CA GLU A 339 -17.46 3.36 -18.83
C GLU A 339 -16.95 3.39 -17.40
N PHE A 340 -15.69 3.82 -17.23
CA PHE A 340 -15.11 4.11 -15.93
C PHE A 340 -15.06 5.62 -15.74
N SER A 341 -15.72 6.12 -14.68
CA SER A 341 -15.68 7.52 -14.26
C SER A 341 -14.94 7.63 -12.94
N SER A 342 -14.04 8.61 -12.83
CA SER A 342 -13.37 9.00 -11.59
C SER A 342 -13.70 10.45 -11.21
N GLY A 343 -13.87 10.71 -9.91
CA GLY A 343 -14.04 12.04 -9.35
C GLY A 343 -12.72 12.69 -8.93
N PRO A 344 -12.78 13.80 -8.17
CA PRO A 344 -11.62 14.36 -7.48
C PRO A 344 -10.98 13.34 -6.53
N PRO A 345 -9.68 13.44 -6.24
CA PRO A 345 -9.02 12.50 -5.34
C PRO A 345 -9.52 12.73 -3.90
N VAL A 346 -9.96 11.66 -3.24
CA VAL A 346 -10.57 11.72 -1.89
C VAL A 346 -9.72 10.91 -0.90
N PRO A 347 -9.32 11.47 0.25
CA PRO A 347 -8.76 10.68 1.34
C PRO A 347 -9.73 9.58 1.82
N PRO A 348 -9.27 8.39 2.24
CA PRO A 348 -7.87 8.05 2.57
C PRO A 348 -7.00 7.56 1.41
N TYR A 349 -7.38 7.78 0.14
CA TYR A 349 -6.60 7.38 -1.05
C TYR A 349 -6.20 5.89 -1.06
N ASP A 350 -7.02 5.04 -0.45
CA ASP A 350 -6.80 3.61 -0.29
C ASP A 350 -7.43 2.79 -1.43
N TYR A 351 -7.90 3.47 -2.48
CA TYR A 351 -8.52 2.87 -3.65
C TYR A 351 -7.56 2.84 -4.84
N ASN A 352 -7.69 1.83 -5.68
CA ASN A 352 -6.81 1.64 -6.84
C ASN A 352 -7.55 1.32 -8.13
N GLY A 353 -8.88 1.42 -8.14
CA GLY A 353 -9.69 1.24 -9.33
C GLY A 353 -10.07 -0.22 -9.55
N PHE A 354 -9.93 -0.73 -10.76
CA PHE A 354 -10.38 -2.09 -11.09
C PHE A 354 -9.42 -2.85 -12.00
N LEU A 355 -9.54 -4.16 -11.93
CA LEU A 355 -8.93 -5.14 -12.84
C LEU A 355 -9.98 -6.18 -13.20
N ALA A 356 -10.23 -6.36 -14.50
CA ALA A 356 -11.21 -7.31 -15.01
C ALA A 356 -10.67 -8.11 -16.21
N SER A 357 -11.11 -9.36 -16.36
CA SER A 357 -10.86 -10.18 -17.55
C SER A 357 -12.14 -10.35 -18.37
N LEU A 358 -11.97 -10.49 -19.69
CA LEU A 358 -13.04 -10.76 -20.65
C LEU A 358 -12.95 -12.18 -21.16
N GLU A 359 -14.08 -12.87 -21.19
CA GLU A 359 -14.23 -14.17 -21.86
C GLU A 359 -15.43 -14.14 -22.81
N PHE A 360 -15.26 -14.73 -23.98
CA PHE A 360 -16.28 -14.75 -25.04
C PHE A 360 -16.72 -16.19 -25.27
N VAL A 361 -18.02 -16.46 -25.13
CA VAL A 361 -18.60 -17.80 -25.26
C VAL A 361 -19.68 -17.77 -26.33
N GLU A 362 -19.48 -18.50 -27.43
CA GLU A 362 -20.51 -18.68 -28.45
C GLU A 362 -21.60 -19.64 -27.95
N LYS A 363 -22.86 -19.17 -27.97
CA LYS A 363 -24.00 -20.02 -27.62
C LYS A 363 -24.36 -20.89 -28.82
N SER A 364 -24.16 -22.21 -28.72
CA SER A 364 -24.64 -23.15 -29.74
C SER A 364 -26.16 -23.10 -29.83
N LEU A 365 -26.71 -22.86 -31.02
CA LEU A 365 -28.15 -22.92 -31.29
C LEU A 365 -28.66 -24.35 -31.11
N SER A 366 -29.05 -24.72 -29.89
CA SER A 366 -29.88 -25.91 -29.68
C SER A 366 -31.31 -25.57 -30.10
N THR A 367 -31.73 -26.19 -31.19
CA THR A 367 -33.11 -26.20 -31.69
C THR A 367 -33.97 -26.93 -30.66
N GLU A 368 -34.63 -26.21 -29.77
CA GLU A 368 -35.71 -26.79 -28.96
C GLU A 368 -37.06 -26.47 -29.59
N SER A 369 -37.62 -27.53 -30.16
CA SER A 369 -38.98 -27.64 -30.68
C SER A 369 -40.03 -27.36 -29.61
N SER A 370 -41.08 -26.66 -30.02
CA SER A 370 -42.28 -26.35 -29.26
C SER A 370 -43.07 -27.58 -28.76
N ASN A 371 -43.92 -27.30 -27.76
CA ASN A 371 -45.04 -28.06 -27.17
C ASN A 371 -44.64 -28.78 -25.86
N VAL A 372 -45.29 -28.56 -24.70
CA VAL A 372 -46.74 -28.59 -24.42
C VAL A 372 -47.08 -27.76 -23.15
N LEU A 373 -48.21 -27.05 -23.18
CA LEU A 373 -48.91 -26.42 -22.03
C LEU A 373 -49.71 -27.44 -21.20
N PRO A 374 -49.94 -27.18 -19.89
CA PRO A 374 -51.29 -26.78 -19.44
C PRO A 374 -51.22 -25.64 -18.38
N VAL A 375 -51.92 -24.51 -18.51
CA VAL A 375 -53.35 -24.17 -18.23
C VAL A 375 -53.75 -24.04 -16.73
N LYS A 376 -54.06 -22.77 -16.35
CA LYS A 376 -54.99 -22.16 -15.34
C LYS A 376 -54.75 -22.42 -13.84
N THR A 377 -54.88 -21.44 -12.93
CA THR A 377 -56.03 -20.53 -12.59
C THR A 377 -55.56 -19.25 -11.83
N THR A 378 -55.93 -18.00 -12.22
CA THR A 378 -56.94 -17.06 -11.60
C THR A 378 -57.01 -17.05 -10.06
N ASP A 379 -57.01 -15.96 -9.25
CA ASP A 379 -57.04 -14.48 -9.33
C ASP A 379 -56.89 -13.97 -7.84
N PRO A 380 -57.25 -12.75 -7.36
CA PRO A 380 -56.69 -11.39 -7.53
C PRO A 380 -56.25 -10.67 -6.22
N GLY A 381 -55.38 -9.66 -6.36
CA GLY A 381 -55.45 -8.35 -5.66
C GLY A 381 -54.99 -8.18 -4.19
N VAL A 382 -53.98 -7.32 -3.96
CA VAL A 382 -54.02 -6.17 -3.02
C VAL A 382 -53.04 -5.09 -3.51
N MET A 383 -53.58 -3.90 -3.84
CA MET A 383 -52.82 -2.65 -3.88
C MET A 383 -52.67 -2.10 -2.45
N MET A 384 -51.51 -1.53 -2.12
CA MET A 384 -51.49 -0.19 -1.50
C MET A 384 -50.14 0.50 -1.73
N ASP A 385 -50.32 1.79 -2.00
CA ASP A 385 -49.42 2.86 -2.40
C ASP A 385 -48.46 3.30 -1.27
N GLY A 386 -47.39 4.02 -1.62
CA GLY A 386 -46.54 4.66 -0.62
C GLY A 386 -45.12 5.02 -1.04
N THR A 387 -45.00 5.90 -2.04
CA THR A 387 -43.96 6.95 -2.16
C THR A 387 -42.81 6.98 -1.14
N SER A 388 -41.57 6.81 -1.60
CA SER A 388 -40.51 7.84 -1.47
C SER A 388 -39.21 7.38 -2.15
N ALA A 389 -38.91 8.01 -3.29
CA ALA A 389 -37.55 8.07 -3.80
C ALA A 389 -36.66 8.81 -2.79
N PRO A 390 -35.42 8.37 -2.52
CA PRO A 390 -34.44 9.23 -1.91
C PRO A 390 -34.03 10.28 -2.93
N ARG A 391 -34.53 11.49 -2.70
CA ARG A 391 -34.07 12.73 -3.32
C ARG A 391 -32.58 12.91 -3.10
N HIS A 392 -31.95 13.61 -4.05
CA HIS A 392 -30.66 14.29 -3.93
C HIS A 392 -30.24 14.60 -2.49
N ALA A 393 -29.05 14.16 -2.11
CA ALA A 393 -28.34 14.68 -0.94
C ALA A 393 -26.96 15.20 -1.36
N THR A 394 -26.93 16.46 -1.74
CA THR A 394 -25.82 17.34 -1.36
C THR A 394 -25.86 17.48 0.17
N SER A 395 -24.96 16.81 0.90
CA SER A 395 -24.65 17.22 2.28
C SER A 395 -23.23 16.82 2.66
N LYS A 396 -22.48 17.79 3.19
CA LYS A 396 -21.26 17.57 3.98
C LYS A 396 -21.52 16.43 4.98
N ALA A 397 -20.60 15.49 5.12
CA ALA A 397 -20.63 14.51 6.19
C ALA A 397 -20.82 15.22 7.55
N GLY A 398 -21.78 14.74 8.34
CA GLY A 398 -22.07 15.25 9.67
C GLY A 398 -20.87 15.09 10.63
N CYS A 399 -20.99 15.62 11.85
CA CYS A 399 -19.97 15.41 12.89
C CYS A 399 -20.10 14.05 13.60
N GLU A 400 -21.11 13.27 13.23
CA GLU A 400 -21.34 11.93 13.76
C GLU A 400 -20.98 10.93 12.66
N VAL A 401 -19.93 10.14 12.90
CA VAL A 401 -19.40 9.19 11.92
C VAL A 401 -19.35 7.80 12.53
N LEU A 402 -19.80 6.81 11.76
CA LEU A 402 -19.70 5.40 12.09
C LEU A 402 -18.68 4.72 11.16
N TYR A 403 -17.66 4.10 11.75
CA TYR A 403 -16.75 3.21 11.06
C TYR A 403 -17.15 1.77 11.39
N SER A 404 -17.50 0.98 10.36
CA SER A 404 -17.91 -0.42 10.53
C SER A 404 -16.80 -1.39 10.15
N GLY A 405 -16.56 -2.38 11.01
CA GLY A 405 -15.65 -3.51 10.76
C GLY A 405 -16.13 -4.46 9.65
N ASN A 406 -17.39 -4.33 9.21
CA ASN A 406 -17.92 -5.00 8.01
C ASN A 406 -17.47 -4.33 6.71
N ASP A 407 -17.22 -3.01 6.74
CA ASP A 407 -16.87 -2.22 5.55
C ASP A 407 -15.36 -2.17 5.36
N THR A 408 -14.62 -1.86 6.43
CA THR A 408 -13.16 -1.71 6.43
C THR A 408 -12.56 -2.33 7.68
N ARG A 409 -11.40 -3.00 7.54
CA ARG A 409 -10.69 -3.60 8.70
C ARG A 409 -9.77 -2.62 9.42
N SER A 410 -9.33 -1.57 8.75
CA SER A 410 -8.50 -0.50 9.33
C SER A 410 -8.63 0.77 8.50
N GLY A 411 -8.30 1.93 9.08
CA GLY A 411 -8.34 3.19 8.35
C GLY A 411 -7.79 4.36 9.16
N HIS A 412 -7.80 5.53 8.54
CA HIS A 412 -7.47 6.81 9.18
C HIS A 412 -8.73 7.62 9.45
N PHE A 413 -8.67 8.43 10.50
CA PHE A 413 -9.73 9.40 10.81
C PHE A 413 -9.11 10.74 11.19
N ASN A 414 -9.77 11.81 10.78
CA ASN A 414 -9.34 13.16 11.07
C ASN A 414 -10.58 14.02 11.34
N SER A 415 -10.67 14.63 12.52
CA SER A 415 -11.83 15.46 12.87
C SER A 415 -11.97 16.71 11.99
N ARG A 416 -10.92 17.10 11.25
CA ARG A 416 -10.97 18.22 10.29
C ARG A 416 -11.72 17.88 9.00
N SER A 417 -11.88 16.61 8.66
CA SER A 417 -12.73 16.22 7.53
C SER A 417 -14.23 16.27 7.88
N LEU A 418 -14.57 16.54 9.15
CA LEU A 418 -15.94 16.59 9.63
C LEU A 418 -16.42 18.04 9.76
N SER A 419 -17.73 18.25 9.56
CA SER A 419 -18.35 19.55 9.82
C SER A 419 -18.13 19.99 11.27
N TRP A 420 -17.81 21.27 11.49
CA TRP A 420 -17.60 21.76 12.86
C TRP A 420 -18.90 21.71 13.68
N LYS A 421 -18.85 21.07 14.85
CA LYS A 421 -19.91 21.02 15.88
C LYS A 421 -19.28 21.06 17.28
N PRO A 422 -19.98 21.62 18.29
CA PRO A 422 -19.50 21.67 19.67
C PRO A 422 -19.33 20.28 20.29
N SER A 423 -20.08 19.28 19.82
CA SER A 423 -19.90 17.87 20.16
C SER A 423 -19.83 17.07 18.87
N CYS A 424 -18.78 16.27 18.70
CA CYS A 424 -18.51 15.45 17.53
C CYS A 424 -18.26 14.02 17.99
N SER A 425 -18.90 13.03 17.38
CA SER A 425 -18.73 11.63 17.76
C SER A 425 -18.21 10.79 16.59
N MET A 426 -17.25 9.93 16.90
CA MET A 426 -16.75 8.91 15.99
C MET A 426 -16.94 7.55 16.68
N THR A 427 -17.80 6.72 16.12
CA THR A 427 -18.10 5.39 16.63
C THR A 427 -17.39 4.36 15.76
N PHE A 428 -16.64 3.46 16.38
CA PHE A 428 -15.98 2.34 15.75
C PHE A 428 -16.73 1.08 16.19
N LEU A 429 -17.42 0.45 15.25
CA LEU A 429 -18.24 -0.73 15.49
C LEU A 429 -17.65 -1.92 14.72
N GLY A 430 -16.98 -2.81 15.44
CA GLY A 430 -16.49 -4.09 14.94
C GLY A 430 -17.59 -5.15 14.83
N ARG A 431 -17.25 -6.26 14.18
CA ARG A 431 -18.05 -7.51 14.23
C ARG A 431 -18.08 -8.06 15.65
N PRO A 432 -18.98 -9.01 15.97
CA PRO A 432 -19.07 -9.57 17.32
C PRO A 432 -17.79 -10.20 17.88
N THR A 433 -16.84 -10.60 17.03
CA THR A 433 -15.54 -11.15 17.44
C THR A 433 -14.40 -10.13 17.40
N ASP A 434 -14.69 -8.91 16.95
CA ASP A 434 -13.67 -7.89 16.80
C ASP A 434 -13.50 -7.09 18.08
N ILE A 435 -12.25 -6.76 18.39
CA ILE A 435 -11.87 -5.71 19.31
C ILE A 435 -11.40 -4.49 18.50
N VAL A 436 -11.73 -3.29 18.97
CA VAL A 436 -11.33 -2.05 18.31
C VAL A 436 -10.03 -1.54 18.91
N HIS A 437 -9.03 -1.36 18.06
CA HIS A 437 -7.77 -0.72 18.40
C HIS A 437 -7.68 0.65 17.73
N VAL A 438 -7.59 1.72 18.51
CA VAL A 438 -7.43 3.09 18.05
C VAL A 438 -6.09 3.65 18.47
N SER A 439 -5.38 4.31 17.55
CA SER A 439 -4.17 5.07 17.84
C SER A 439 -4.35 6.55 17.52
N LEU A 440 -4.04 7.41 18.48
CA LEU A 440 -3.99 8.86 18.35
C LEU A 440 -2.54 9.33 18.21
N PHE A 441 -2.23 9.95 17.07
CA PHE A 441 -0.87 10.44 16.79
C PHE A 441 -0.78 11.97 16.61
N ASN A 442 -1.87 12.67 16.25
CA ASN A 442 -1.85 14.12 16.12
C ASN A 442 -3.14 14.73 16.69
N TYR A 443 -3.04 15.62 17.67
CA TYR A 443 -4.19 16.39 18.15
C TYR A 443 -3.78 17.74 18.72
N MET A 444 -4.69 18.70 18.66
CA MET A 444 -4.53 20.04 19.24
C MET A 444 -5.83 20.41 19.95
N LEU A 445 -5.75 20.71 21.24
CA LEU A 445 -6.85 21.22 22.06
C LEU A 445 -6.34 22.51 22.72
N ARG A 446 -7.04 23.62 22.57
CA ARG A 446 -6.54 24.96 22.94
C ARG A 446 -7.33 25.63 24.03
N ALA A 447 -8.59 25.25 24.26
CA ALA A 447 -9.42 25.94 25.23
C ALA A 447 -8.79 25.93 26.65
N PRO A 448 -8.89 27.02 27.42
CA PRO A 448 -8.34 27.03 28.78
C PRO A 448 -9.14 26.07 29.69
N SER A 449 -8.51 25.61 30.76
CA SER A 449 -9.20 24.91 31.86
C SER A 449 -10.06 23.71 31.43
N CYS A 450 -9.55 22.84 30.55
CA CYS A 450 -10.25 21.61 30.12
C CYS A 450 -11.63 21.85 29.48
N GLN A 451 -11.85 23.03 28.89
CA GLN A 451 -13.14 23.35 28.24
C GLN A 451 -13.34 22.65 26.90
N SER A 452 -12.25 22.21 26.26
CA SER A 452 -12.29 21.29 25.13
C SER A 452 -11.65 19.97 25.52
N VAL A 453 -12.33 18.86 25.22
CA VAL A 453 -11.93 17.53 25.65
C VAL A 453 -12.14 16.49 24.57
N VAL A 454 -11.25 15.51 24.54
CA VAL A 454 -11.48 14.24 23.84
C VAL A 454 -11.82 13.20 24.90
N GLU A 455 -13.00 12.62 24.80
CA GLU A 455 -13.48 11.54 25.66
C GLU A 455 -13.44 10.25 24.86
N ILE A 456 -12.84 9.22 25.45
CA ILE A 456 -12.72 7.89 24.86
C ILE A 456 -13.60 6.99 25.71
N TYR A 457 -14.54 6.31 25.06
CA TYR A 457 -15.45 5.36 25.68
C TYR A 457 -15.12 3.96 25.16
N ASP A 458 -14.95 3.05 26.11
CA ASP A 458 -14.88 1.62 25.85
C ASP A 458 -16.31 1.07 25.85
N GLY A 459 -16.92 0.99 24.67
CA GLY A 459 -18.37 0.84 24.49
C GLY A 459 -19.10 2.13 24.09
N PRO A 460 -20.45 2.11 24.07
CA PRO A 460 -21.26 3.26 23.69
C PRO A 460 -21.23 4.38 24.75
N ALA A 461 -21.22 5.63 24.31
CA ALA A 461 -21.30 6.80 25.19
C ALA A 461 -22.75 7.06 25.62
N GLU A 462 -23.24 6.29 26.60
CA GLU A 462 -24.58 6.44 27.19
C GLU A 462 -24.59 7.34 28.44
N GLU A 463 -25.77 7.81 28.83
CA GLU A 463 -25.96 8.70 29.97
C GLU A 463 -25.59 7.99 31.28
N GLY A 464 -24.61 8.53 32.01
CA GLY A 464 -24.09 7.95 33.26
C GLY A 464 -22.84 7.09 33.10
N VAL A 465 -22.45 6.74 31.87
CA VAL A 465 -21.18 6.03 31.61
C VAL A 465 -20.02 7.03 31.62
N LYS A 466 -18.97 6.73 32.38
CA LYS A 466 -17.75 7.56 32.43
C LYS A 466 -16.80 7.16 31.29
N PRO A 467 -16.10 8.12 30.68
CA PRO A 467 -15.10 7.82 29.66
C PRO A 467 -13.92 7.04 30.28
N SER A 468 -13.40 6.06 29.56
CA SER A 468 -12.21 5.28 29.95
C SER A 468 -10.97 6.17 29.97
N LYS A 469 -10.87 7.13 29.05
CA LYS A 469 -9.83 8.16 29.03
C LYS A 469 -10.42 9.52 28.67
N ARG A 470 -9.90 10.56 29.35
CA ARG A 470 -10.20 11.95 29.05
C ARG A 470 -8.91 12.71 28.77
N ILE A 471 -8.83 13.34 27.60
CA ILE A 471 -7.73 14.20 27.19
C ILE A 471 -8.24 15.64 27.23
N CYS A 472 -7.63 16.47 28.07
CA CYS A 472 -8.12 17.82 28.34
C CYS A 472 -7.22 18.91 27.76
N SER A 473 -7.82 20.03 27.36
CA SER A 473 -7.15 21.24 26.89
C SER A 473 -6.52 22.09 28.03
N PRO A 474 -5.48 22.91 27.75
CA PRO A 474 -4.75 22.99 26.50
C PRO A 474 -3.74 21.83 26.39
N LEU A 475 -3.80 21.08 25.30
CA LEU A 475 -2.88 20.00 25.05
C LEU A 475 -2.68 19.82 23.56
N THR A 476 -1.42 19.78 23.13
CA THR A 476 -1.06 19.50 21.75
C THR A 476 -0.14 18.29 21.75
N LYS A 477 -0.47 17.30 20.91
CA LYS A 477 0.39 16.18 20.61
C LYS A 477 0.67 16.17 19.13
N HIS A 478 1.95 16.15 18.80
CA HIS A 478 2.42 15.95 17.45
C HIS A 478 2.91 14.52 17.30
N ALA A 479 2.75 13.95 16.12
CA ALA A 479 3.31 12.65 15.78
C ALA A 479 4.84 12.70 15.71
N ARG A 480 5.42 13.91 15.65
CA ARG A 480 6.85 14.15 15.55
C ARG A 480 7.30 15.28 16.46
N ASP A 481 8.55 15.21 16.90
CA ASP A 481 9.24 16.30 17.56
C ASP A 481 9.69 17.39 16.54
N PRO A 482 10.18 18.55 17.00
CA PRO A 482 10.68 19.61 16.12
C PRO A 482 11.87 19.20 15.23
N SER A 483 12.58 18.13 15.58
CA SER A 483 13.68 17.56 14.79
C SER A 483 13.19 16.58 13.71
N GLY A 484 11.89 16.28 13.68
CA GLY A 484 11.25 15.39 12.71
C GLY A 484 11.21 13.92 13.12
N ARG A 485 11.66 13.56 14.34
CA ARG A 485 11.61 12.19 14.88
C ARG A 485 10.20 11.85 15.33
N PHE A 486 9.76 10.63 15.10
CA PHE A 486 8.44 10.19 15.54
C PHE A 486 8.35 10.07 17.06
N LEU A 487 7.23 10.52 17.61
CA LEU A 487 6.89 10.40 19.02
C LEU A 487 5.97 9.20 19.23
N GLU A 488 6.05 8.60 20.41
CA GLU A 488 5.23 7.44 20.78
C GLU A 488 3.73 7.79 20.73
N GLN A 489 2.97 6.97 20.00
CA GLN A 489 1.54 7.16 19.81
C GLN A 489 0.74 6.71 21.04
N GLN A 490 -0.48 7.24 21.19
CA GLN A 490 -1.37 6.85 22.28
C GLN A 490 -2.39 5.85 21.74
N THR A 491 -2.31 4.61 22.20
CA THR A 491 -3.18 3.51 21.77
C THR A 491 -4.28 3.24 22.79
N PHE A 492 -5.44 2.85 22.29
CA PHE A 492 -6.61 2.50 23.08
C PHE A 492 -7.23 1.24 22.47
N VAL A 493 -7.45 0.24 23.31
CA VAL A 493 -8.06 -1.04 22.93
C VAL A 493 -9.37 -1.15 23.67
N SER A 494 -10.45 -1.52 22.98
CA SER A 494 -11.74 -1.78 23.63
C SER A 494 -11.79 -3.15 24.31
N SER A 495 -12.70 -3.30 25.27
CA SER A 495 -13.03 -4.58 25.90
C SER A 495 -14.08 -5.37 25.11
N ASP A 496 -14.79 -4.71 24.19
CA ASP A 496 -15.85 -5.28 23.35
C ASP A 496 -15.71 -4.77 21.90
N ASN A 497 -16.71 -5.01 21.05
CA ASN A 497 -16.70 -4.62 19.64
C ASN A 497 -17.03 -3.14 19.37
N ILE A 498 -17.17 -2.30 20.40
CA ILE A 498 -17.49 -0.87 20.24
C ILE A 498 -16.45 -0.01 20.96
N LEU A 499 -15.94 1.00 20.26
CA LEU A 499 -15.18 2.10 20.86
C LEU A 499 -15.71 3.42 20.31
N MET A 500 -15.90 4.41 21.17
CA MET A 500 -16.43 5.70 20.77
C MET A 500 -15.51 6.84 21.21
N LEU A 501 -15.18 7.73 20.28
CA LEU A 501 -14.46 8.97 20.54
C LEU A 501 -15.42 10.15 20.47
N VAL A 502 -15.43 10.98 21.50
CA VAL A 502 -16.25 12.19 21.57
C VAL A 502 -15.34 13.40 21.73
N LEU A 503 -15.32 14.28 20.72
CA LEU A 503 -14.62 15.55 20.75
C LEU A 503 -15.60 16.66 21.13
N ARG A 504 -15.45 17.21 22.34
CA ARG A 504 -16.21 18.37 22.84
C ARG A 504 -15.36 19.63 22.70
N ARG A 505 -15.92 20.68 22.11
CA ARG A 505 -15.24 21.94 21.78
C ARG A 505 -15.99 23.14 22.34
N LEU A 506 -15.25 24.12 22.84
CA LEU A 506 -15.80 25.38 23.34
C LEU A 506 -16.10 26.37 22.21
N GLY A 507 -17.38 26.45 21.82
CA GLY A 507 -17.92 27.51 20.96
C GLY A 507 -17.43 27.50 19.50
N PRO A 508 -18.21 28.05 18.55
CA PRO A 508 -17.79 28.12 17.15
C PRO A 508 -16.54 29.01 16.99
N PRO A 509 -15.62 28.67 16.07
CA PRO A 509 -14.45 29.50 15.77
C PRO A 509 -14.91 30.90 15.33
N THR A 510 -14.25 31.95 15.82
CA THR A 510 -14.62 33.35 15.54
C THR A 510 -14.16 33.82 14.16
N SER A 511 -13.34 33.02 13.46
CA SER A 511 -12.88 33.23 12.08
C SER A 511 -12.75 31.91 11.29
N SER A 512 -12.74 31.97 9.95
CA SER A 512 -12.55 30.79 9.08
C SER A 512 -11.16 30.15 9.23
N THR A 513 -10.14 30.96 9.55
CA THR A 513 -8.79 30.54 9.93
C THR A 513 -8.72 29.86 11.30
N GLU A 514 -9.74 30.04 12.16
CA GLU A 514 -9.82 29.38 13.48
C GLU A 514 -10.51 28.01 13.45
N SER A 515 -11.17 27.63 12.35
CA SER A 515 -11.82 26.32 12.23
C SER A 515 -10.85 25.12 12.25
N ASP A 516 -9.55 25.40 12.02
CA ASP A 516 -8.44 24.46 12.06
C ASP A 516 -7.84 24.21 13.45
N THR A 517 -8.41 24.82 14.48
CA THR A 517 -7.62 25.06 15.67
C THR A 517 -7.77 24.03 16.78
N GLU A 518 -8.83 23.24 16.75
CA GLU A 518 -8.97 22.07 17.62
C GLU A 518 -9.31 20.84 16.80
N PHE A 519 -8.38 19.88 16.76
CA PHE A 519 -8.50 18.69 15.93
C PHE A 519 -7.94 17.44 16.61
N LEU A 520 -8.41 16.30 16.10
CA LEU A 520 -7.99 14.96 16.46
C LEU A 520 -7.73 14.14 15.19
N ASN A 521 -6.59 13.48 15.11
CA ASN A 521 -6.21 12.62 13.99
C ASN A 521 -5.57 11.32 14.52
N GLY A 522 -6.02 10.21 13.96
CA GLY A 522 -5.63 8.87 14.37
C GLY A 522 -5.82 7.82 13.29
N ALA A 523 -5.58 6.57 13.68
CA ALA A 523 -5.84 5.37 12.90
C ALA A 523 -6.60 4.35 13.75
N PHE A 524 -7.35 3.47 13.10
CA PHE A 524 -8.06 2.38 13.77
C PHE A 524 -7.82 1.04 13.07
N LEU A 525 -8.00 -0.05 13.82
CA LEU A 525 -7.96 -1.44 13.37
C LEU A 525 -9.05 -2.21 14.11
N PHE A 526 -9.82 -3.00 13.37
CA PHE A 526 -10.68 -4.04 13.91
C PHE A 526 -9.89 -5.34 13.93
N HIS A 527 -9.56 -5.80 15.13
CA HIS A 527 -8.75 -7.00 15.39
C HIS A 527 -9.67 -8.17 15.73
N ASP A 528 -9.59 -9.28 15.01
CA ASP A 528 -10.47 -10.44 15.25
C ASP A 528 -9.88 -11.32 16.36
N GLU A 529 -10.39 -11.19 17.58
CA GLU A 529 -9.81 -11.89 18.74
C GLU A 529 -9.90 -13.42 18.60
N HIS A 530 -10.94 -13.91 17.91
CA HIS A 530 -11.15 -15.34 17.75
C HIS A 530 -10.15 -16.00 16.81
N VAL A 531 -9.64 -15.27 15.81
CA VAL A 531 -8.70 -15.79 14.81
C VAL A 531 -7.27 -15.37 15.14
N ASP A 532 -7.09 -14.10 15.48
CA ASP A 532 -5.80 -13.46 15.60
C ASP A 532 -5.32 -13.35 17.05
N GLY A 533 -6.05 -13.92 18.04
CA GLY A 533 -5.68 -13.93 19.46
C GLY A 533 -6.03 -12.63 20.20
N THR A 534 -5.79 -12.59 21.52
CA THR A 534 -6.16 -11.45 22.37
C THR A 534 -5.07 -10.36 22.34
N LEU A 535 -5.41 -9.21 21.76
CA LEU A 535 -4.53 -8.03 21.72
C LEU A 535 -4.28 -7.46 23.13
N GLN A 536 -3.03 -7.16 23.47
CA GLN A 536 -2.65 -6.63 24.78
C GLN A 536 -2.80 -5.10 24.85
N PRO A 537 -3.35 -4.55 25.95
CA PRO A 537 -3.54 -3.11 26.12
C PRO A 537 -2.19 -2.37 26.19
N ASP A 538 -2.20 -1.09 25.84
CA ASP A 538 -1.00 -0.21 25.81
C ASP A 538 0.15 -0.71 24.91
N THR A 539 -0.13 -1.67 24.03
CA THR A 539 0.82 -2.15 23.02
C THR A 539 0.27 -1.97 21.62
N LEU A 540 1.16 -1.97 20.63
CA LEU A 540 0.74 -1.82 19.23
C LEU A 540 0.30 -3.12 18.57
N CYS A 541 0.83 -4.25 19.04
CA CYS A 541 0.83 -5.50 18.30
C CYS A 541 1.12 -6.73 19.17
N ASP A 542 1.16 -6.59 20.50
CA ASP A 542 1.38 -7.74 21.36
C ASP A 542 0.06 -8.51 21.50
N VAL A 543 0.15 -9.83 21.37
CA VAL A 543 -1.02 -10.70 21.27
C VAL A 543 -0.78 -11.96 22.10
N ASP A 544 -1.77 -12.35 22.88
CA ASP A 544 -1.78 -13.60 23.64
C ASP A 544 -2.77 -14.59 23.01
N TYR A 545 -2.29 -15.79 22.73
CA TYR A 545 -3.08 -16.94 22.28
C TYR A 545 -3.21 -17.92 23.44
N TYR A 546 -4.44 -18.26 23.80
CA TYR A 546 -4.75 -19.18 24.90
C TYR A 546 -5.26 -20.51 24.34
N GLY A 547 -4.70 -21.63 24.79
CA GLY A 547 -5.01 -22.94 24.23
C GLY A 547 -6.47 -23.42 24.37
N LEU A 548 -7.29 -22.74 25.18
CA LEU A 548 -8.72 -23.02 25.34
C LEU A 548 -9.66 -22.08 24.59
N SER A 549 -9.23 -20.85 24.24
CA SER A 549 -10.09 -19.84 23.62
C SER A 549 -9.63 -19.39 22.23
N SER A 550 -8.34 -19.54 21.93
CA SER A 550 -7.78 -19.31 20.60
C SER A 550 -7.88 -20.57 19.71
N PRO A 551 -7.72 -20.45 18.38
CA PRO A 551 -7.74 -21.58 17.47
C PRO A 551 -6.70 -22.64 17.88
N LEU A 552 -7.05 -23.92 17.75
CA LEU A 552 -6.13 -25.02 18.05
C LEU A 552 -4.88 -25.00 17.17
N GLU A 553 -5.00 -24.50 15.94
CA GLU A 553 -3.89 -24.30 15.02
C GLU A 553 -4.07 -23.00 14.23
N GLY A 554 -2.96 -22.40 13.83
CA GLY A 554 -2.99 -21.16 13.06
C GLY A 554 -1.62 -20.75 12.52
N GLN A 555 -1.58 -19.60 11.87
CA GLN A 555 -0.35 -19.00 11.35
C GLN A 555 -0.23 -17.55 11.80
N ILE A 556 0.97 -17.18 12.20
CA ILE A 556 1.35 -15.80 12.49
C ILE A 556 2.38 -15.30 11.47
N SER A 557 2.34 -14.01 11.21
CA SER A 557 3.28 -13.35 10.31
C SER A 557 3.72 -12.00 10.86
N ASN A 558 4.66 -11.35 10.17
CA ASN A 558 5.12 -10.02 10.57
C ASN A 558 3.98 -8.99 10.63
N PRO A 559 4.00 -8.09 11.63
CA PRO A 559 3.09 -6.95 11.70
C PRO A 559 3.42 -5.95 10.58
N GLY A 560 2.43 -5.12 10.17
CA GLY A 560 2.73 -3.92 9.39
C GLY A 560 2.05 -3.74 8.04
N THR A 561 0.85 -4.29 7.81
CA THR A 561 0.05 -3.93 6.62
C THR A 561 -1.06 -2.92 6.95
N GLN A 562 -1.46 -2.85 8.22
CA GLN A 562 -2.58 -2.05 8.72
C GLN A 562 -2.20 -0.58 8.95
N HIS A 563 -3.20 0.31 8.88
CA HIS A 563 -3.02 1.77 9.00
C HIS A 563 -2.42 2.24 10.34
N LEU A 564 -2.54 1.46 11.42
CA LEU A 564 -1.90 1.75 12.71
C LEU A 564 -0.37 1.81 12.63
N PHE A 565 0.25 1.09 11.69
CA PHE A 565 1.69 1.01 11.56
C PHE A 565 2.27 2.05 10.60
N TRP A 566 1.44 2.90 9.97
CA TRP A 566 1.88 3.84 8.93
C TRP A 566 2.67 5.02 9.50
N ASN A 567 2.38 5.39 10.74
CA ASN A 567 2.99 6.51 11.45
C ASN A 567 3.98 6.04 12.53
N ILE A 568 4.72 4.97 12.25
CA ILE A 568 5.82 4.49 13.09
C ILE A 568 7.14 4.70 12.35
N GLU A 569 8.12 5.30 13.02
CA GLU A 569 9.50 5.37 12.57
C GLU A 569 10.42 5.18 13.78
N GLY A 570 11.12 4.05 13.85
CA GLY A 570 11.95 3.69 15.01
C GLY A 570 11.91 2.19 15.33
N ALA A 571 12.31 1.81 16.54
CA ALA A 571 12.29 0.41 16.94
C ALA A 571 10.84 -0.09 17.09
N LEU A 572 10.50 -1.16 16.39
CA LEU A 572 9.23 -1.87 16.53
C LEU A 572 9.48 -3.24 17.15
N ARG A 573 8.82 -3.51 18.27
CA ARG A 573 8.84 -4.79 18.94
C ARG A 573 7.41 -5.28 19.12
N CYS A 574 7.13 -6.47 18.60
CA CYS A 574 5.83 -7.12 18.71
C CYS A 574 6.02 -8.52 19.26
N SER A 575 5.22 -8.91 20.25
CA SER A 575 5.30 -10.21 20.89
C SER A 575 4.02 -11.01 20.76
N GLN A 576 4.12 -12.23 20.22
CA GLN A 576 3.03 -13.20 20.18
C GLN A 576 3.30 -14.27 21.24
N ARG A 577 2.49 -14.31 22.30
CA ARG A 577 2.62 -15.29 23.39
C ARG A 577 1.59 -16.40 23.21
N PHE A 578 2.01 -17.64 23.42
CA PHE A 578 1.16 -18.82 23.31
C PHE A 578 1.14 -19.53 24.67
N ILE A 579 -0.03 -19.63 25.26
CA ILE A 579 -0.26 -20.12 26.63
C ILE A 579 -1.05 -21.43 26.52
N PRO A 580 -0.38 -22.60 26.61
CA PRO A 580 -1.08 -23.89 26.56
C PRO A 580 -1.92 -24.10 27.82
N ALA A 581 -3.02 -24.84 27.71
CA ALA A 581 -3.77 -25.32 28.86
C ALA A 581 -3.00 -26.39 29.65
N ALA A 582 -3.47 -26.76 30.84
CA ALA A 582 -2.79 -27.72 31.73
C ALA A 582 -2.48 -29.09 31.10
N ASN A 583 -3.27 -29.51 30.09
CA ASN A 583 -3.10 -30.79 29.38
C ASN A 583 -2.73 -30.57 27.90
N GLN A 584 -2.10 -29.45 27.60
CA GLN A 584 -1.67 -29.12 26.25
C GLN A 584 -0.18 -28.79 26.21
N SER A 585 0.42 -29.01 25.06
CA SER A 585 1.68 -28.38 24.68
C SER A 585 1.47 -27.51 23.44
N VAL A 586 2.19 -26.41 23.35
CA VAL A 586 2.24 -25.59 22.14
C VAL A 586 3.45 -26.01 21.31
N THR A 587 3.23 -26.20 20.01
CA THR A 587 4.29 -26.35 19.01
C THR A 587 4.31 -25.11 18.13
N ILE A 588 5.45 -24.46 17.97
CA ILE A 588 5.66 -23.31 17.08
C ILE A 588 6.69 -23.69 16.03
N THR A 589 6.34 -23.53 14.76
CA THR A 589 7.19 -23.88 13.62
C THR A 589 7.40 -22.66 12.73
N VAL A 590 8.60 -22.09 12.76
CA VAL A 590 9.02 -21.01 11.84
C VAL A 590 9.35 -21.65 10.49
N SER A 591 8.56 -21.33 9.48
CA SER A 591 8.63 -21.94 8.15
C SER A 591 9.24 -21.01 7.09
N THR A 592 9.11 -19.71 7.28
CA THR A 592 9.66 -18.71 6.34
C THR A 592 10.30 -17.59 7.11
N LEU A 593 11.51 -17.21 6.68
CA LEU A 593 12.19 -15.98 7.07
C LEU A 593 12.83 -15.39 5.80
N ALA A 594 12.50 -14.13 5.50
CA ALA A 594 12.97 -13.46 4.31
C ALA A 594 13.16 -11.96 4.59
N ARG A 595 14.13 -11.36 3.89
CA ARG A 595 14.46 -9.92 4.01
C ARG A 595 14.86 -9.49 5.43
N LEU A 596 15.40 -10.42 6.21
CA LEU A 596 16.08 -10.08 7.46
C LEU A 596 17.34 -9.28 7.12
N SER A 597 17.50 -8.11 7.73
CA SER A 597 18.59 -7.20 7.41
C SER A 597 19.94 -7.91 7.59
N PRO A 598 20.81 -7.98 6.56
CA PRO A 598 22.14 -8.56 6.68
C PRO A 598 23.04 -7.59 7.47
N ASP A 599 22.91 -7.61 8.79
CA ASP A 599 23.76 -6.82 9.69
C ASP A 599 25.10 -7.55 9.91
N PRO A 600 26.25 -6.97 9.52
CA PRO A 600 27.55 -7.61 9.72
C PRO A 600 27.93 -7.79 11.20
N HIS A 601 27.22 -7.13 12.12
CA HIS A 601 27.45 -7.21 13.55
C HIS A 601 26.56 -8.26 14.24
N CYS A 602 25.63 -8.92 13.54
CA CYS A 602 24.85 -10.03 14.09
C CYS A 602 24.83 -11.20 13.12
N HIS A 603 25.18 -12.40 13.58
CA HIS A 603 25.01 -13.62 12.80
C HIS A 603 24.37 -14.73 13.61
N THR A 604 23.62 -15.59 12.93
CA THR A 604 22.97 -16.75 13.56
C THR A 604 23.91 -17.94 13.56
N GLN A 605 24.07 -18.59 14.72
CA GLN A 605 24.76 -19.87 14.86
C GLN A 605 23.79 -20.94 15.34
N CYS A 606 23.60 -21.98 14.54
CA CYS A 606 22.74 -23.10 14.88
C CYS A 606 23.57 -24.35 15.19
N GLY A 607 23.13 -25.10 16.20
CA GLY A 607 23.65 -26.43 16.52
C GLY A 607 22.54 -27.31 17.07
N ASP A 608 22.90 -28.43 17.70
CA ASP A 608 21.95 -29.43 18.19
C ASP A 608 21.01 -28.89 19.29
N GLY A 609 21.39 -27.79 19.96
CA GLY A 609 20.61 -27.12 21.01
C GLY A 609 19.71 -25.98 20.54
N GLY A 610 19.62 -25.71 19.23
CA GLY A 610 18.89 -24.58 18.66
C GLY A 610 19.80 -23.52 18.03
N CYS A 611 19.20 -22.40 17.62
CA CYS A 611 19.90 -21.28 16.99
C CYS A 611 20.09 -20.12 17.96
N HIS A 612 21.26 -19.49 17.99
CA HIS A 612 21.50 -18.31 18.80
C HIS A 612 22.10 -17.17 17.97
N CYS A 613 21.76 -15.93 18.34
CA CYS A 613 22.31 -14.74 17.72
C CYS A 613 23.59 -14.36 18.43
N VAL A 614 24.68 -14.25 17.68
CA VAL A 614 25.95 -13.71 18.16
C VAL A 614 26.05 -12.28 17.68
N ALA A 615 25.94 -11.33 18.60
CA ALA A 615 26.08 -9.91 18.31
C ALA A 615 27.48 -9.42 18.74
N ASN A 616 28.18 -8.72 17.86
CA ASN A 616 29.46 -8.09 18.14
C ASN A 616 29.22 -6.59 18.41
N LEU A 617 29.75 -6.07 19.52
CA LEU A 617 29.81 -4.63 19.86
C LEU A 617 28.49 -3.93 20.26
N LEU A 618 27.34 -4.31 19.70
CA LEU A 618 26.05 -3.63 19.93
C LEU A 618 24.99 -4.59 20.54
N PRO A 619 24.02 -4.07 21.33
CA PRO A 619 22.95 -4.89 21.89
C PRO A 619 21.97 -5.35 20.80
N LEU A 620 21.44 -6.58 20.95
CA LEU A 620 20.51 -7.19 20.01
C LEU A 620 19.26 -6.33 19.73
N SER A 621 18.84 -5.48 20.67
CA SER A 621 17.72 -4.54 20.50
C SER A 621 17.92 -3.49 19.41
N GLN A 622 19.16 -3.26 18.95
CA GLN A 622 19.49 -2.36 17.84
C GLN A 622 19.56 -3.08 16.50
N MET A 623 19.17 -4.35 16.44
CA MET A 623 19.26 -5.20 15.26
C MET A 623 17.92 -5.84 14.96
N ASP A 624 17.68 -6.15 13.69
CA ASP A 624 16.52 -6.92 13.29
C ASP A 624 16.73 -8.39 13.68
N HIS A 625 15.80 -8.93 14.45
CA HIS A 625 15.89 -10.32 14.92
C HIS A 625 14.53 -10.91 15.23
N LEU A 626 14.45 -12.24 15.12
CA LEU A 626 13.32 -13.05 15.56
C LEU A 626 13.77 -13.92 16.74
N LEU A 627 13.06 -13.81 17.86
CA LEU A 627 13.34 -14.59 19.07
C LEU A 627 12.18 -15.53 19.39
N LEU A 628 12.51 -16.76 19.77
CA LEU A 628 11.63 -17.65 20.50
C LEU A 628 12.08 -17.68 21.95
N VAL A 629 11.20 -17.27 22.86
CA VAL A 629 11.48 -17.07 24.27
C VAL A 629 10.55 -17.94 25.11
N THR A 630 11.07 -18.55 26.18
CA THR A 630 10.26 -19.24 27.18
C THR A 630 9.55 -18.27 28.12
N ASP A 631 8.63 -18.78 28.93
CA ASP A 631 7.99 -18.02 30.00
C ASP A 631 8.99 -17.42 31.04
N SER A 632 10.14 -18.07 31.24
CA SER A 632 11.22 -17.56 32.10
C SER A 632 12.03 -16.41 31.49
N GLY A 633 11.70 -15.98 30.26
CA GLY A 633 12.41 -14.92 29.54
C GLY A 633 13.71 -15.40 28.86
N GLN A 634 13.99 -16.71 28.88
CA GLN A 634 15.17 -17.27 28.23
C GLN A 634 14.94 -17.45 26.73
N ALA A 635 15.84 -16.92 25.91
CA ALA A 635 15.83 -17.15 24.47
C ALA A 635 16.22 -18.60 24.16
N VAL A 636 15.30 -19.36 23.56
CA VAL A 636 15.51 -20.73 23.09
C VAL A 636 16.09 -20.74 21.69
N SER A 637 15.58 -19.85 20.84
CA SER A 637 16.09 -19.68 19.49
C SER A 637 16.14 -18.20 19.13
N CYS A 638 17.19 -17.77 18.44
CA CYS A 638 17.35 -16.42 17.93
C CYS A 638 17.87 -16.46 16.50
N LEU A 639 17.20 -15.73 15.61
CA LEU A 639 17.55 -15.60 14.20
C LEU A 639 17.83 -14.11 13.90
N CYS A 640 19.05 -13.78 13.46
CA CYS A 640 19.50 -12.45 13.04
C CYS A 640 20.49 -12.53 11.86
N GLY A 641 20.70 -11.40 11.17
CA GLY A 641 21.73 -11.25 10.14
C GLY A 641 21.48 -12.05 8.87
N ASP A 642 22.57 -12.48 8.22
CA ASP A 642 22.54 -13.29 6.98
C ASP A 642 22.15 -14.75 7.28
N PHE A 643 20.88 -14.94 7.62
CA PHE A 643 20.30 -16.23 7.94
C PHE A 643 19.94 -17.01 6.67
N GLN A 644 20.45 -18.23 6.53
CA GLN A 644 20.21 -19.07 5.36
C GLN A 644 18.88 -19.83 5.49
N GLN A 645 18.03 -19.74 4.46
CA GLN A 645 16.71 -20.38 4.46
C GLN A 645 16.74 -21.91 4.61
N GLN A 646 17.87 -22.56 4.28
CA GLN A 646 18.04 -24.01 4.41
C GLN A 646 18.03 -24.52 5.86
N TRP A 647 18.12 -23.63 6.86
CA TRP A 647 17.99 -23.99 8.28
C TRP A 647 16.53 -23.99 8.77
N LEU A 648 15.57 -23.64 7.90
CA LEU A 648 14.14 -23.76 8.17
C LEU A 648 13.62 -25.13 7.68
N PRO A 649 12.59 -25.68 8.32
CA PRO A 649 11.83 -25.12 9.44
C PRO A 649 12.49 -25.32 10.80
N VAL A 650 12.37 -24.31 11.68
CA VAL A 650 12.73 -24.43 13.10
C VAL A 650 11.44 -24.67 13.89
N SER A 651 11.34 -25.80 14.56
CA SER A 651 10.16 -26.18 15.35
C SER A 651 10.51 -26.35 16.83
N LEU A 652 9.67 -25.80 17.71
CA LEU A 652 9.81 -25.91 19.15
C LEU A 652 8.48 -26.33 19.77
N ARG A 653 8.51 -27.36 20.60
CA ARG A 653 7.37 -27.85 21.38
C ARG A 653 7.60 -27.62 22.87
N SER A 654 6.59 -27.12 23.59
CA SER A 654 6.68 -26.79 25.01
C SER A 654 5.35 -26.96 25.73
N TRP A 655 5.40 -27.46 26.97
CA TRP A 655 4.26 -27.47 27.91
C TRP A 655 4.14 -26.18 28.73
N SER A 656 5.14 -25.31 28.67
CA SER A 656 5.11 -23.97 29.25
C SER A 656 4.86 -22.92 28.16
N PRO A 657 4.38 -21.72 28.52
CA PRO A 657 4.16 -20.65 27.55
C PRO A 657 5.42 -20.35 26.72
N LEU A 658 5.20 -20.14 25.41
CA LEU A 658 6.22 -19.70 24.47
C LEU A 658 5.88 -18.32 23.92
N LYS A 659 6.89 -17.52 23.63
CA LYS A 659 6.73 -16.19 23.07
C LYS A 659 7.59 -16.04 21.82
N VAL A 660 6.97 -15.66 20.71
CA VAL A 660 7.67 -15.22 19.49
C VAL A 660 7.80 -13.71 19.57
N VAL A 661 9.02 -13.18 19.53
CA VAL A 661 9.29 -11.75 19.56
C VAL A 661 9.87 -11.34 18.21
N TYR A 662 9.11 -10.54 17.49
CA TYR A 662 9.51 -9.87 16.27
C TYR A 662 10.08 -8.50 16.62
N SER A 663 11.36 -8.26 16.31
CA SER A 663 12.03 -7.00 16.62
C SER A 663 12.68 -6.42 15.37
N VAL A 664 12.31 -5.19 15.05
CA VAL A 664 12.90 -4.41 13.96
C VAL A 664 13.50 -3.15 14.57
N ALA A 665 14.80 -2.94 14.40
CA ALA A 665 15.50 -1.82 15.02
C ALA A 665 15.07 -0.47 14.43
N HIS A 666 14.80 -0.46 13.12
CA HIS A 666 14.43 0.72 12.36
C HIS A 666 13.23 0.45 11.46
N TYR A 667 12.07 0.24 12.07
CA TYR A 667 10.82 0.09 11.37
C TYR A 667 10.35 1.43 10.78
N SER A 668 9.88 1.40 9.53
CA SER A 668 9.07 2.46 8.95
C SER A 668 8.04 1.86 8.00
N TRP A 669 6.98 2.59 7.66
CA TRP A 669 6.01 2.10 6.66
C TRP A 669 6.66 1.71 5.32
N ASN A 670 7.75 2.39 4.94
CA ASN A 670 8.49 2.08 3.72
C ASN A 670 9.38 0.84 3.92
N MET A 671 10.12 0.79 5.03
CA MET A 671 10.92 -0.36 5.48
C MET A 671 10.06 -1.29 6.31
N LYS A 672 9.16 -2.06 5.66
CA LYS A 672 8.22 -3.01 6.28
C LYS A 672 8.90 -4.22 6.96
N GLY A 673 9.88 -3.95 7.82
CA GLY A 673 10.76 -4.90 8.50
C GLY A 673 11.14 -6.11 7.65
N PHE A 674 11.19 -7.27 8.29
CA PHE A 674 11.44 -8.55 7.63
C PHE A 674 10.17 -9.41 7.62
N VAL A 675 10.10 -10.33 6.66
CA VAL A 675 8.95 -11.22 6.52
C VAL A 675 9.26 -12.51 7.26
N PHE A 676 8.36 -12.88 8.18
CA PHE A 676 8.37 -14.21 8.78
C PHE A 676 6.99 -14.85 8.71
N LYS A 677 6.97 -16.18 8.67
CA LYS A 677 5.75 -16.98 8.86
C LYS A 677 6.05 -18.09 9.84
N ALA A 678 5.24 -18.20 10.88
CA ALA A 678 5.29 -19.29 11.83
C ALA A 678 3.91 -19.92 12.00
N ALA A 679 3.84 -21.24 11.95
CA ALA A 679 2.63 -21.99 12.29
C ALA A 679 2.67 -22.34 13.78
N TYR A 680 1.52 -22.31 14.45
CA TYR A 680 1.39 -22.77 15.82
C TYR A 680 0.30 -23.83 15.93
N THR A 681 0.45 -24.74 16.90
CA THR A 681 -0.54 -25.77 17.20
C THR A 681 -0.56 -26.04 18.72
N PHE A 682 -1.73 -25.98 19.33
CA PHE A 682 -2.02 -26.48 20.67
C PHE A 682 -2.35 -27.98 20.58
N ASN A 683 -1.45 -28.79 21.12
CA ASN A 683 -1.51 -30.25 21.06
C ASN A 683 -2.09 -30.76 22.37
N ASN A 684 -3.18 -31.51 22.33
CA ASN A 684 -3.73 -32.16 23.51
C ASN A 684 -2.83 -33.35 23.88
N ASP A 685 -2.19 -33.27 25.05
CA ASP A 685 -1.33 -34.33 25.56
C ASP A 685 -2.10 -35.15 26.60
N ALA A 686 -2.23 -36.45 26.35
CA ALA A 686 -2.95 -37.38 27.20
C ALA A 686 -2.18 -37.76 28.50
N ALA A 687 -1.05 -37.13 28.81
CA ALA A 687 -0.22 -37.45 29.97
C ALA A 687 0.39 -36.19 30.61
N CYS A 688 0.06 -35.94 31.88
CA CYS A 688 0.63 -34.87 32.70
C CYS A 688 1.71 -35.44 33.65
N GLY A 689 2.88 -34.79 33.74
CA GLY A 689 3.90 -35.12 34.75
C GLY A 689 5.31 -34.56 34.45
N HIS A 690 6.15 -34.44 35.48
CA HIS A 690 7.57 -34.09 35.35
C HIS A 690 8.31 -35.30 34.75
N THR A 691 8.66 -35.26 33.47
CA THR A 691 9.48 -36.30 32.83
C THR A 691 10.90 -35.78 32.64
N THR A 692 11.84 -36.33 33.40
CA THR A 692 13.26 -36.11 33.17
C THR A 692 13.73 -37.09 32.09
N ILE A 693 13.97 -36.60 30.89
CA ILE A 693 14.51 -37.40 29.79
C ILE A 693 16.02 -37.54 30.03
N THR A 694 16.45 -38.69 30.54
CA THR A 694 17.87 -38.99 30.81
C THR A 694 18.58 -39.69 29.66
N HIS A 695 17.89 -39.99 28.55
CA HIS A 695 18.46 -40.59 27.35
C HIS A 695 18.02 -39.87 26.08
N PRO A 696 18.94 -39.66 25.11
CA PRO A 696 18.60 -39.04 23.84
C PRO A 696 17.59 -39.92 23.09
N ALA A 697 16.35 -39.44 22.97
CA ALA A 697 15.33 -40.04 22.13
C ALA A 697 15.31 -39.30 20.79
N GLY A 698 16.09 -39.80 19.84
CA GLY A 698 16.04 -39.40 18.44
C GLY A 698 16.26 -40.64 17.57
N ASN A 699 15.34 -40.93 16.64
CA ASN A 699 15.53 -41.96 15.64
C ASN A 699 16.19 -41.30 14.41
N PHE A 700 17.47 -41.55 14.20
CA PHE A 700 18.18 -41.19 12.97
C PHE A 700 18.03 -42.31 11.95
N ARG A 701 17.41 -42.04 10.80
CA ARG A 701 17.65 -42.82 9.59
C ARG A 701 18.76 -42.10 8.81
N THR A 702 19.99 -42.54 9.00
CA THR A 702 21.11 -42.20 8.13
C THR A 702 21.03 -43.06 6.87
N THR A 703 20.75 -42.45 5.72
CA THR A 703 21.13 -43.05 4.43
C THR A 703 22.61 -42.78 4.21
N LEU A 704 23.44 -43.74 4.64
CA LEU A 704 24.81 -43.90 4.17
C LEU A 704 24.76 -44.40 2.73
N GLU A 705 24.98 -43.51 1.76
CA GLU A 705 25.52 -43.95 0.47
C GLU A 705 27.04 -43.88 0.56
N ILE A 706 27.64 -45.07 0.64
CA ILE A 706 29.09 -45.30 0.52
C ILE A 706 29.44 -45.22 -0.98
N PRO A 707 30.55 -44.58 -1.37
CA PRO A 707 30.95 -44.47 -2.77
C PRO A 707 31.39 -45.83 -3.32
N ASN A 708 31.01 -46.10 -4.58
CA ASN A 708 31.72 -47.02 -5.48
C ASN A 708 32.11 -46.27 -6.75
#